data_AF-A0AAW1R2X3-F1
#
_entry.id   AF-A0AAW1R2X3-F1
#
_cell.length_a   1.000
_cell.length_b   1.000
_cell.length_c   1.000
_cell.angle_alpha   90.00
_cell.angle_beta   90.00
_cell.angle_gamma   90.00
#
_symmetry.space_group_name_H-M   'P 1'
#
loop_
_entity.id
_entity.type
_entity.pdbx_description
1 polymer ?
#
loop_
_entity_poly.entity_id
_entity_poly.type
_entity_poly.pdbx_seq_one_letter_code
_entity_poly.pdbx_strand_id
1 'polypeptide(L)'
;MVCSSPATRAAANCKQIVLLPLRPDNAVRHLCMWRPRRGWKSGGATRCSITEEVRRRAALQPLNDPELLVGWEVLAMPKRIRVGSVEEVIYTGEGAAPLLRVVNSDPNRDPASGVAAAPGAREEHLVPFVREIVPTLEPKGRIALLQPPPGLLELGRRRSLLERLRPQLLEIGPAGSAPGAPQYMPSRKALEQAGRADLVRGVMAAGGFLAVAQELGLRARRRPQGYWDSLENLEQELSEFVASSWAELRDDDSGATYFYNQVTGRISWERSMLPHWERPTPLQRVPLSEEAGNGDWLVVEDERDRVVPSRKALMGAGRYDLHHAIQFWGGYRAVAEVLERPHSWPRPLPDRHALRAELRAVSQVLFYGYQCWRYRVLNAPAPPGAAAVPPEDVAQLQERLLGLADAGMTAVEYFSGWFRGAPPEAIRRGNVEEFLAYGFHCRPLADLSGEDREALGGYIDRIEQLHGEKFGKPAFLPGRAPGLAFMAHLWEPLPYFWKPLAVHLAAEGMRGATCAALLALGFRASRCRGFRYWVKAPRGGRALSLKDPRTPCSTLIRAVAGGAAPNEADGGRAAAAPLLFLHGVGLGLTPYLHFLLELGAACPGRPMVLLEAPHVSVGLTPRAVAAEAVAIGAAAVLARHGWAQAAVVAHSYGTFVASHLLRLHCEMVQAMVLIDPVAMLTCHPQLLSTFVYKPPDVGSLGSLLGVVDSFRYLFSRDLTIAHAFCRQFVWHRDCLWPQDLPPASLLVLAARDDLVPSALVLAHLAALGHPARVNSSPAGHGAFLLNTAWRKRIVADIRLTLDEGAAAAVAKAALGQG
;
A
#
# COMPACT_ATOMS: atom_id res chain seq x y z
N MET A 1 -9.70 30.68 -7.00
CA MET A 1 -9.03 30.96 -8.28
C MET A 1 -8.24 29.71 -8.64
N VAL A 2 -8.66 28.97 -9.68
CA VAL A 2 -8.26 29.10 -11.11
C VAL A 2 -6.98 28.32 -11.39
N CYS A 3 -6.98 27.58 -12.51
CA CYS A 3 -5.99 26.59 -12.90
C CYS A 3 -4.71 27.22 -13.48
N SER A 4 -3.60 26.48 -13.46
CA SER A 4 -2.71 26.35 -14.63
C SER A 4 -1.72 25.19 -14.48
N SER A 5 -1.33 24.64 -15.63
CA SER A 5 -0.18 23.75 -15.80
C SER A 5 0.98 24.57 -16.36
N PRO A 6 2.25 24.21 -16.06
CA PRO A 6 3.36 24.52 -16.93
C PRO A 6 4.03 23.23 -17.46
N ALA A 7 4.18 23.13 -18.78
CA ALA A 7 4.99 22.11 -19.42
C ALA A 7 6.43 22.58 -19.66
N THR A 8 7.34 21.61 -19.82
CA THR A 8 8.66 21.72 -20.49
C THR A 8 9.66 22.82 -20.08
N ARG A 9 10.83 22.38 -19.61
CA ARG A 9 12.13 22.87 -20.12
C ARG A 9 13.07 21.69 -20.33
N ALA A 10 13.97 21.82 -21.31
CA ALA A 10 14.89 20.78 -21.73
C ALA A 10 16.32 21.32 -21.88
N ALA A 11 17.30 20.43 -21.69
CA ALA A 11 18.70 20.58 -22.10
C ALA A 11 19.38 19.19 -22.04
N ALA A 12 20.47 18.87 -22.75
CA ALA A 12 21.02 19.28 -24.06
C ALA A 12 22.30 18.43 -24.29
N ASN A 13 22.85 18.41 -25.53
CA ASN A 13 24.05 17.65 -26.01
C ASN A 13 23.72 16.29 -26.65
N CYS A 14 23.62 16.09 -27.97
CA CYS A 14 24.04 16.83 -29.18
C CYS A 14 25.47 16.57 -29.70
N LYS A 15 25.53 15.87 -30.86
CA LYS A 15 26.56 15.71 -31.92
C LYS A 15 25.94 14.71 -32.93
N GLN A 16 25.55 15.00 -34.17
CA GLN A 16 25.98 15.99 -35.18
C GLN A 16 27.43 15.77 -35.66
N ILE A 17 27.81 15.91 -36.95
CA ILE A 17 27.10 16.34 -38.19
C ILE A 17 27.22 15.20 -39.27
N VAL A 18 26.92 15.24 -40.59
CA VAL A 18 26.71 16.28 -41.64
C VAL A 18 25.58 15.81 -42.61
N LEU A 19 25.13 16.63 -43.58
CA LEU A 19 24.21 16.26 -44.69
C LEU A 19 24.45 17.17 -45.93
N LEU A 20 23.68 16.96 -47.02
CA LEU A 20 23.52 17.81 -48.25
C LEU A 20 24.51 17.48 -49.43
N PRO A 21 24.27 17.95 -50.70
CA PRO A 21 23.61 17.11 -51.72
C PRO A 21 24.19 17.26 -53.17
N LEU A 22 23.52 16.69 -54.20
CA LEU A 22 23.18 17.31 -55.53
C LEU A 22 22.67 16.29 -56.59
N ARG A 23 22.07 16.79 -57.68
CA ARG A 23 21.72 16.12 -58.98
C ARG A 23 22.38 16.94 -60.14
N PRO A 24 22.20 16.68 -61.47
CA PRO A 24 21.68 15.52 -62.23
C PRO A 24 22.54 15.06 -63.45
N ASP A 25 22.10 13.97 -64.12
CA ASP A 25 22.12 13.65 -65.57
C ASP A 25 23.41 13.49 -66.46
N ASN A 26 23.18 12.74 -67.57
CA ASN A 26 23.90 12.69 -68.87
C ASN A 26 25.20 11.85 -69.09
N ALA A 27 24.99 10.54 -69.32
CA ALA A 27 25.16 9.84 -70.62
C ALA A 27 26.51 9.70 -71.39
N VAL A 28 26.54 8.65 -72.24
CA VAL A 28 27.43 8.34 -73.41
C VAL A 28 28.71 7.47 -73.18
N ARG A 29 28.61 6.22 -73.68
CA ARG A 29 29.59 5.31 -74.37
C ARG A 29 31.12 5.64 -74.33
N HIS A 30 32.06 4.69 -74.24
CA HIS A 30 32.33 3.59 -75.21
C HIS A 30 33.41 2.57 -74.74
N LEU A 31 33.38 1.33 -75.28
CA LEU A 31 34.46 0.30 -75.49
C LEU A 31 35.38 -0.12 -74.30
N CYS A 32 35.50 -1.43 -73.99
CA CYS A 32 36.52 -2.42 -74.45
C CYS A 32 37.98 -2.13 -73.99
N MET A 33 38.84 -3.12 -73.65
CA MET A 33 39.01 -4.45 -74.28
C MET A 33 39.87 -5.44 -73.44
N TRP A 34 39.86 -6.74 -73.86
CA TRP A 34 40.70 -7.93 -73.53
C TRP A 34 40.00 -9.04 -72.70
N ARG A 35 40.11 -10.38 -72.91
CA ARG A 35 40.90 -11.33 -73.78
C ARG A 35 42.37 -11.65 -73.38
N PRO A 36 42.95 -12.81 -73.79
CA PRO A 36 42.48 -14.21 -73.66
C PRO A 36 43.61 -15.22 -73.33
N ARG A 37 43.39 -16.55 -73.43
CA ARG A 37 44.44 -17.56 -73.74
C ARG A 37 44.00 -18.56 -74.83
N ARG A 38 44.98 -19.20 -75.48
CA ARG A 38 44.89 -20.12 -76.67
C ARG A 38 45.10 -21.59 -76.23
N GLY A 39 45.01 -22.64 -77.07
CA GLY A 39 44.75 -22.80 -78.52
C GLY A 39 43.98 -24.12 -78.78
N TRP A 40 44.10 -24.89 -79.88
CA TRP A 40 44.94 -24.95 -81.10
C TRP A 40 44.31 -26.06 -82.01
N LYS A 41 44.54 -26.33 -83.33
CA LYS A 41 45.48 -25.90 -84.38
C LYS A 41 44.74 -25.30 -85.61
N SER A 42 44.94 -25.83 -86.84
CA SER A 42 44.56 -25.17 -88.12
C SER A 42 44.78 -26.05 -89.38
N GLY A 43 44.07 -25.75 -90.49
CA GLY A 43 44.39 -26.16 -91.88
C GLY A 43 43.18 -26.72 -92.68
N GLY A 44 43.02 -26.50 -94.00
CA GLY A 44 43.71 -25.55 -94.90
C GLY A 44 43.58 -25.86 -96.41
N ALA A 45 42.88 -24.99 -97.17
CA ALA A 45 42.80 -24.94 -98.66
C ALA A 45 42.11 -26.15 -99.37
N THR A 46 41.65 -26.13 -100.64
CA THR A 46 41.61 -25.09 -101.71
C THR A 46 40.46 -25.33 -102.75
N ARG A 47 39.97 -24.24 -103.39
CA ARG A 47 39.44 -24.13 -104.78
C ARG A 47 38.02 -24.64 -105.18
N CYS A 48 37.58 -24.12 -106.34
CA CYS A 48 36.54 -24.56 -107.29
C CYS A 48 35.03 -24.41 -106.97
N SER A 49 34.56 -23.18 -107.12
CA SER A 49 33.47 -22.73 -108.01
C SER A 49 32.55 -23.73 -108.78
N ILE A 50 31.25 -23.34 -108.82
CA ILE A 50 30.31 -23.35 -109.98
C ILE A 50 29.33 -24.56 -110.20
N THR A 51 28.06 -24.18 -110.45
CA THR A 51 26.87 -24.91 -110.98
C THR A 51 26.38 -26.24 -110.38
N GLU A 52 25.31 -26.14 -109.59
CA GLU A 52 23.92 -26.53 -109.98
C GLU A 52 23.62 -27.86 -110.71
N GLU A 53 24.32 -28.98 -110.47
CA GLU A 53 23.87 -30.29 -110.99
C GLU A 53 23.78 -31.44 -109.95
N VAL A 54 23.17 -31.18 -108.80
CA VAL A 54 22.55 -32.23 -107.96
C VAL A 54 21.09 -31.90 -107.62
N ARG A 55 20.30 -31.54 -108.65
CA ARG A 55 18.83 -31.58 -108.52
C ARG A 55 18.37 -33.04 -108.37
N ARG A 56 17.53 -33.29 -107.35
CA ARG A 56 16.73 -34.52 -107.11
C ARG A 56 17.46 -35.79 -106.66
N ARG A 57 17.56 -35.98 -105.33
CA ARG A 57 17.35 -37.26 -104.58
C ARG A 57 17.47 -36.96 -103.08
N ALA A 58 16.47 -37.15 -102.21
CA ALA A 58 15.04 -37.43 -102.42
C ALA A 58 14.24 -36.74 -101.29
N ALA A 59 12.93 -36.56 -101.46
CA ALA A 59 12.12 -35.72 -100.58
C ALA A 59 11.90 -36.31 -99.17
N LEU A 60 11.95 -35.43 -98.17
CA LEU A 60 11.19 -35.52 -96.92
C LEU A 60 10.54 -34.15 -96.69
N GLN A 61 9.24 -34.13 -96.41
CA GLN A 61 8.43 -32.90 -96.36
C GLN A 61 8.64 -32.15 -95.03
N PRO A 62 8.35 -30.83 -95.00
CA PRO A 62 8.18 -30.13 -93.73
C PRO A 62 6.89 -30.62 -93.05
N LEU A 63 7.05 -31.47 -92.04
CA LEU A 63 6.01 -31.78 -91.05
C LEU A 63 5.79 -30.53 -90.17
N ASN A 64 5.04 -29.58 -90.71
CA ASN A 64 4.55 -28.40 -89.98
C ASN A 64 3.29 -28.71 -89.15
N ASP A 65 2.65 -29.86 -89.39
CA ASP A 65 1.52 -30.37 -88.62
C ASP A 65 2.04 -31.19 -87.43
N PRO A 66 1.76 -30.79 -86.17
CA PRO A 66 2.22 -31.50 -84.98
C PRO A 66 1.43 -32.79 -84.72
N GLU A 67 0.19 -32.96 -85.19
CA GLU A 67 -0.60 -34.17 -84.88
C GLU A 67 0.03 -35.42 -85.51
N LEU A 68 0.71 -35.25 -86.64
CA LEU A 68 1.49 -36.30 -87.31
C LEU A 68 2.71 -36.77 -86.50
N LEU A 69 3.02 -36.14 -85.35
CA LEU A 69 4.05 -36.57 -84.39
C LEU A 69 3.54 -37.50 -83.29
N VAL A 70 2.22 -37.74 -83.18
CA VAL A 70 1.68 -38.70 -82.20
C VAL A 70 2.26 -40.10 -82.45
N GLY A 71 2.73 -40.75 -81.38
CA GLY A 71 3.42 -42.03 -81.44
C GLY A 71 4.89 -41.97 -81.90
N TRP A 72 5.51 -40.80 -82.03
CA TRP A 72 6.95 -40.65 -82.27
C TRP A 72 7.75 -40.69 -80.97
N GLU A 73 8.98 -41.20 -81.02
CA GLU A 73 9.92 -41.13 -79.89
C GLU A 73 10.61 -39.76 -79.81
N VAL A 74 10.81 -39.25 -78.59
CA VAL A 74 11.47 -37.96 -78.34
C VAL A 74 12.82 -38.20 -77.65
N LEU A 75 13.91 -37.69 -78.24
CA LEU A 75 15.28 -37.87 -77.73
C LEU A 75 15.95 -36.53 -77.41
N ALA A 76 16.42 -36.34 -76.17
CA ALA A 76 17.13 -35.14 -75.73
C ALA A 76 18.59 -35.11 -76.21
N MET A 77 18.92 -34.08 -76.99
CA MET A 77 20.26 -33.77 -77.47
C MET A 77 21.13 -33.09 -76.39
N PRO A 78 22.47 -33.15 -76.48
CA PRO A 78 23.27 -33.84 -77.50
C PRO A 78 23.43 -35.34 -77.27
N LYS A 79 23.02 -35.87 -76.11
CA LYS A 79 23.26 -37.26 -75.70
C LYS A 79 22.26 -38.30 -76.27
N ARG A 80 21.27 -37.88 -77.06
CA ARG A 80 20.11 -38.69 -77.54
C ARG A 80 19.47 -39.53 -76.43
N ILE A 81 19.26 -38.94 -75.25
CA ILE A 81 18.61 -39.61 -74.12
C ILE A 81 17.10 -39.69 -74.39
N ARG A 82 16.49 -40.88 -74.30
CA ARG A 82 15.05 -41.08 -74.46
C ARG A 82 14.27 -40.28 -73.41
N VAL A 83 13.34 -39.44 -73.87
CA VAL A 83 12.44 -38.61 -73.04
C VAL A 83 11.06 -39.26 -72.91
N GLY A 84 10.62 -40.00 -73.93
CA GLY A 84 9.33 -40.68 -73.99
C GLY A 84 8.82 -40.76 -75.42
N SER A 85 7.52 -41.00 -75.58
CA SER A 85 6.80 -40.91 -76.85
C SER A 85 5.69 -39.87 -76.77
N VAL A 86 5.38 -39.18 -77.87
CA VAL A 86 4.25 -38.24 -77.93
C VAL A 86 2.94 -39.03 -77.81
N GLU A 87 2.14 -38.79 -76.76
CA GLU A 87 0.82 -39.44 -76.59
C GLU A 87 -0.30 -38.57 -77.19
N GLU A 88 -0.20 -37.24 -77.11
CA GLU A 88 -1.17 -36.28 -77.66
C GLU A 88 -0.52 -34.91 -77.98
N VAL A 89 -1.27 -34.05 -78.68
CA VAL A 89 -0.93 -32.65 -78.96
C VAL A 89 -1.99 -31.74 -78.33
N ILE A 90 -1.56 -30.73 -77.57
CA ILE A 90 -2.44 -29.82 -76.84
C ILE A 90 -2.31 -28.41 -77.43
N TYR A 91 -3.42 -27.85 -77.91
CA TYR A 91 -3.49 -26.48 -78.43
C TYR A 91 -3.98 -25.52 -77.34
N THR A 92 -3.12 -24.57 -76.93
CA THR A 92 -3.38 -23.68 -75.78
C THR A 92 -3.84 -22.27 -76.20
N GLY A 93 -4.94 -22.20 -76.94
CA GLY A 93 -5.56 -20.93 -77.38
C GLY A 93 -4.92 -20.29 -78.63
N GLU A 94 -5.55 -19.23 -79.13
CA GLU A 94 -5.09 -18.55 -80.36
C GLU A 94 -3.72 -17.89 -80.17
N GLY A 95 -2.80 -18.17 -81.10
CA GLY A 95 -1.44 -17.58 -81.12
C GLY A 95 -0.38 -18.30 -80.27
N ALA A 96 -0.75 -19.28 -79.45
CA ALA A 96 0.22 -20.10 -78.71
C ALA A 96 0.79 -21.25 -79.58
N ALA A 97 2.04 -21.64 -79.30
CA ALA A 97 2.62 -22.83 -79.93
C ALA A 97 2.04 -24.11 -79.31
N PRO A 98 1.67 -25.14 -80.12
CA PRO A 98 1.09 -26.37 -79.60
C PRO A 98 2.10 -27.14 -78.74
N LEU A 99 1.60 -27.79 -77.68
CA LEU A 99 2.40 -28.57 -76.74
C LEU A 99 2.29 -30.07 -77.07
N LEU A 100 3.42 -30.73 -77.31
CA LEU A 100 3.48 -32.19 -77.37
C LEU A 100 3.47 -32.72 -75.93
N ARG A 101 2.50 -33.55 -75.56
CA ARG A 101 2.52 -34.29 -74.29
C ARG A 101 3.32 -35.57 -74.51
N VAL A 102 4.58 -35.51 -74.11
CA VAL A 102 5.56 -36.60 -74.21
C VAL A 102 5.51 -37.42 -72.94
N VAL A 103 5.24 -38.71 -73.07
CA VAL A 103 5.03 -39.64 -71.96
C VAL A 103 6.07 -40.75 -72.01
N ASN A 104 6.81 -40.95 -70.93
CA ASN A 104 7.65 -42.14 -70.75
C ASN A 104 6.87 -43.20 -69.95
N SER A 105 6.64 -44.34 -70.59
CA SER A 105 5.95 -45.51 -70.03
C SER A 105 6.88 -46.56 -69.41
N ASP A 106 8.20 -46.37 -69.47
CA ASP A 106 9.19 -47.13 -68.70
C ASP A 106 10.14 -46.17 -67.95
N PRO A 107 9.78 -45.74 -66.73
CA PRO A 107 10.58 -44.79 -65.96
C PRO A 107 11.85 -45.38 -65.33
N ASN A 108 12.16 -46.66 -65.54
CA ASN A 108 13.06 -47.42 -64.65
C ASN A 108 14.57 -47.18 -64.93
N ARG A 109 14.95 -45.96 -65.34
CA ARG A 109 16.33 -45.61 -65.68
C ARG A 109 16.77 -44.15 -65.40
N ASP A 110 16.23 -43.50 -64.36
CA ASP A 110 16.93 -42.37 -63.72
C ASP A 110 17.65 -42.84 -62.43
N PRO A 111 18.96 -43.16 -62.50
CA PRO A 111 19.72 -43.69 -61.36
C PRO A 111 20.01 -42.64 -60.27
N ALA A 112 19.65 -41.37 -60.44
CA ALA A 112 20.00 -40.32 -59.47
C ALA A 112 19.11 -40.29 -58.22
N SER A 113 17.83 -40.67 -58.33
CA SER A 113 16.88 -40.60 -57.21
C SER A 113 17.00 -41.79 -56.25
N GLY A 114 17.05 -43.01 -56.79
CA GLY A 114 17.12 -44.25 -56.02
C GLY A 114 15.88 -44.56 -55.18
N VAL A 115 14.71 -44.04 -55.57
CA VAL A 115 13.38 -44.40 -55.04
C VAL A 115 12.73 -45.40 -56.00
N ALA A 116 12.17 -46.49 -55.49
CA ALA A 116 11.55 -47.52 -56.33
C ALA A 116 10.32 -46.98 -57.10
N ALA A 117 10.13 -47.43 -58.33
CA ALA A 117 8.98 -47.05 -59.16
C ALA A 117 7.69 -47.74 -58.68
N ALA A 118 6.60 -46.99 -58.58
CA ALA A 118 5.27 -47.55 -58.39
C ALA A 118 4.78 -48.21 -59.70
N PRO A 119 4.05 -49.34 -59.65
CA PRO A 119 3.55 -50.02 -60.84
C PRO A 119 2.59 -49.09 -61.61
N GLY A 120 2.86 -48.89 -62.90
CA GLY A 120 2.06 -48.02 -63.78
C GLY A 120 2.40 -46.53 -63.74
N ALA A 121 3.43 -46.11 -62.99
CA ALA A 121 3.87 -44.72 -62.98
C ALA A 121 4.35 -44.25 -64.37
N ARG A 122 3.98 -43.03 -64.75
CA ARG A 122 4.39 -42.36 -66.00
C ARG A 122 5.23 -41.10 -65.66
N GLU A 123 6.15 -40.74 -66.54
CA GLU A 123 6.84 -39.43 -66.52
C GLU A 123 6.30 -38.62 -67.69
N GLU A 124 5.66 -37.48 -67.42
CA GLU A 124 5.01 -36.65 -68.44
C GLU A 124 5.72 -35.31 -68.59
N HIS A 125 5.96 -34.91 -69.83
CA HIS A 125 6.55 -33.62 -70.20
C HIS A 125 5.64 -32.91 -71.22
N LEU A 126 5.31 -31.65 -70.96
CA LEU A 126 4.70 -30.78 -71.96
C LEU A 126 5.82 -30.02 -72.69
N VAL A 127 5.99 -30.31 -73.98
CA VAL A 127 7.08 -29.79 -74.82
C VAL A 127 6.49 -28.85 -75.88
N PRO A 128 6.78 -27.54 -75.88
CA PRO A 128 6.34 -26.65 -76.94
C PRO A 128 6.95 -27.05 -78.29
N PHE A 129 6.11 -27.27 -79.31
CA PHE A 129 6.53 -27.57 -80.67
C PHE A 129 6.96 -26.29 -81.39
N VAL A 130 8.14 -25.80 -81.02
CA VAL A 130 8.84 -24.67 -81.66
C VAL A 130 10.21 -25.14 -82.15
N ARG A 131 10.74 -24.54 -83.22
CA ARG A 131 11.98 -25.00 -83.88
C ARG A 131 13.22 -24.87 -82.99
N GLU A 132 13.15 -24.01 -82.00
CA GLU A 132 14.18 -23.75 -80.99
C GLU A 132 14.27 -24.89 -79.96
N ILE A 133 13.16 -25.63 -79.75
CA ILE A 133 13.04 -26.71 -78.77
C ILE A 133 13.03 -28.07 -79.45
N VAL A 134 12.41 -28.20 -80.63
CA VAL A 134 12.41 -29.42 -81.48
C VAL A 134 13.09 -29.12 -82.83
N PRO A 135 14.42 -28.92 -82.86
CA PRO A 135 15.13 -28.45 -84.05
C PRO A 135 15.28 -29.48 -85.18
N THR A 136 14.96 -30.76 -84.97
CA THR A 136 15.10 -31.79 -86.00
C THR A 136 14.10 -32.92 -85.82
N LEU A 137 13.46 -33.31 -86.91
CA LEU A 137 12.63 -34.50 -87.03
C LEU A 137 13.33 -35.51 -87.95
N GLU A 138 13.28 -36.80 -87.62
CA GLU A 138 13.86 -37.90 -88.40
C GLU A 138 12.74 -38.86 -88.88
N PRO A 139 11.99 -38.52 -89.96
CA PRO A 139 10.73 -39.21 -90.30
C PRO A 139 10.86 -40.71 -90.59
N LYS A 140 12.02 -41.16 -91.09
CA LYS A 140 12.28 -42.58 -91.35
C LYS A 140 12.35 -43.43 -90.08
N GLY A 141 12.62 -42.83 -88.92
CA GLY A 141 12.65 -43.49 -87.62
C GLY A 141 11.48 -43.14 -86.71
N ARG A 142 10.61 -42.18 -87.09
CA ARG A 142 9.64 -41.52 -86.20
C ARG A 142 10.29 -40.99 -84.92
N ILE A 143 11.40 -40.27 -85.06
CA ILE A 143 12.14 -39.66 -83.94
C ILE A 143 12.08 -38.14 -84.04
N ALA A 144 11.76 -37.47 -82.92
CA ALA A 144 11.89 -36.03 -82.73
C ALA A 144 13.10 -35.75 -81.82
N LEU A 145 14.04 -34.92 -82.27
CA LEU A 145 15.20 -34.52 -81.49
C LEU A 145 14.90 -33.22 -80.73
N LEU A 146 15.05 -33.29 -79.41
CA LEU A 146 14.73 -32.23 -78.46
C LEU A 146 16.02 -31.50 -78.02
N GLN A 147 16.03 -30.17 -78.07
CA GLN A 147 16.98 -29.33 -77.35
C GLN A 147 16.23 -28.59 -76.23
N PRO A 148 16.06 -29.21 -75.05
CA PRO A 148 15.30 -28.60 -73.97
C PRO A 148 16.09 -27.44 -73.35
N PRO A 149 15.49 -26.26 -73.13
CA PRO A 149 16.08 -25.25 -72.27
C PRO A 149 16.21 -25.77 -70.82
N PRO A 150 17.15 -25.25 -70.01
CA PRO A 150 17.35 -25.67 -68.62
C PRO A 150 16.04 -25.67 -67.82
N GLY A 151 15.80 -26.74 -67.05
CA GLY A 151 14.60 -26.90 -66.24
C GLY A 151 13.37 -27.50 -66.96
N LEU A 152 13.24 -27.45 -68.30
CA LEU A 152 12.00 -27.87 -68.98
C LEU A 152 11.61 -29.33 -68.69
N LEU A 153 12.57 -30.26 -68.79
CA LEU A 153 12.34 -31.68 -68.44
C LEU A 153 12.30 -31.92 -66.92
N GLU A 154 12.90 -31.03 -66.14
CA GLU A 154 12.95 -31.13 -64.68
C GLU A 154 11.59 -30.85 -64.04
N LEU A 155 10.73 -30.03 -64.67
CA LEU A 155 9.35 -29.78 -64.23
C LEU A 155 8.51 -31.07 -64.23
N GLY A 156 8.54 -31.83 -65.33
CA GLY A 156 7.86 -33.14 -65.43
C GLY A 156 8.41 -34.15 -64.42
N ARG A 157 9.74 -34.19 -64.27
CA ARG A 157 10.43 -35.05 -63.29
C ARG A 157 10.05 -34.72 -61.86
N ARG A 158 10.06 -33.44 -61.50
CA ARG A 158 9.68 -32.94 -60.17
C ARG A 158 8.24 -33.33 -59.85
N ARG A 159 7.29 -33.12 -60.78
CA ARG A 159 5.89 -33.52 -60.60
C ARG A 159 5.74 -35.03 -60.36
N SER A 160 6.29 -35.86 -61.26
CA SER A 160 6.26 -37.32 -61.12
C SER A 160 6.99 -37.79 -59.83
N LEU A 161 8.05 -37.09 -59.40
CA LEU A 161 8.77 -37.37 -58.16
C LEU A 161 7.95 -36.99 -56.91
N LEU A 162 7.25 -35.84 -56.91
CA LEU A 162 6.33 -35.45 -55.83
C LEU A 162 5.17 -36.43 -55.70
N GLU A 163 4.57 -36.84 -56.82
CA GLU A 163 3.47 -37.83 -56.85
C GLU A 163 3.94 -39.19 -56.29
N ARG A 164 5.18 -39.63 -56.59
CA ARG A 164 5.81 -40.83 -55.98
C ARG A 164 6.15 -40.66 -54.50
N LEU A 165 6.60 -39.47 -54.07
CA LEU A 165 6.98 -39.17 -52.69
C LEU A 165 5.77 -39.05 -51.76
N ARG A 166 4.64 -38.51 -52.25
CA ARG A 166 3.46 -38.15 -51.44
C ARG A 166 2.96 -39.28 -50.52
N PRO A 167 2.59 -40.49 -51.00
CA PRO A 167 2.10 -41.54 -50.11
C PRO A 167 3.17 -41.99 -49.10
N GLN A 168 4.42 -42.13 -49.56
CA GLN A 168 5.52 -42.67 -48.76
C GLN A 168 5.99 -41.70 -47.64
N LEU A 169 5.85 -40.39 -47.85
CA LEU A 169 6.09 -39.38 -46.81
C LEU A 169 4.93 -39.28 -45.79
N LEU A 170 3.71 -39.64 -46.19
CA LEU A 170 2.54 -39.66 -45.31
C LEU A 170 2.55 -40.87 -44.37
N GLU A 171 2.97 -42.04 -44.85
CA GLU A 171 3.14 -43.26 -44.03
C GLU A 171 4.18 -43.09 -42.91
N ILE A 172 5.20 -42.25 -43.13
CA ILE A 172 6.29 -41.97 -42.17
C ILE A 172 6.01 -40.67 -41.38
N GLY A 173 4.72 -40.30 -41.28
CA GLY A 173 4.25 -39.33 -40.30
C GLY A 173 4.55 -39.78 -38.86
N PRO A 174 4.54 -38.86 -37.88
CA PRO A 174 4.77 -39.22 -36.47
C PRO A 174 3.70 -40.21 -35.98
N ALA A 175 4.13 -41.43 -35.67
CA ALA A 175 3.27 -42.49 -35.16
C ALA A 175 2.53 -42.04 -33.89
N GLY A 176 1.20 -42.20 -33.88
CA GLY A 176 0.32 -41.72 -32.82
C GLY A 176 -0.50 -40.46 -33.15
N SER A 177 -0.41 -39.94 -34.38
CA SER A 177 -1.32 -38.89 -34.85
C SER A 177 -2.75 -39.42 -35.05
N ALA A 178 -3.71 -38.86 -34.29
CA ALA A 178 -5.13 -39.18 -34.42
C ALA A 178 -5.68 -38.78 -35.81
N PRO A 179 -6.72 -39.47 -36.33
CA PRO A 179 -7.34 -39.11 -37.61
C PRO A 179 -7.88 -37.67 -37.56
N GLY A 180 -7.31 -36.80 -38.40
CA GLY A 180 -7.61 -35.36 -38.42
C GLY A 180 -6.46 -34.45 -37.95
N ALA A 181 -5.39 -34.99 -37.35
CA ALA A 181 -4.24 -34.20 -36.93
C ALA A 181 -3.48 -33.59 -38.14
N PRO A 182 -2.95 -32.34 -38.02
CA PRO A 182 -2.25 -31.67 -39.11
C PRO A 182 -0.96 -32.41 -39.51
N GLN A 183 -0.84 -32.74 -40.80
CA GLN A 183 0.27 -33.52 -41.33
C GLN A 183 1.53 -32.66 -41.47
N TYR A 184 2.58 -33.01 -40.72
CA TYR A 184 3.88 -32.33 -40.76
C TYR A 184 4.85 -33.05 -41.70
N MET A 185 5.67 -32.28 -42.40
CA MET A 185 6.76 -32.84 -43.22
C MET A 185 7.74 -33.65 -42.35
N PRO A 186 8.01 -34.94 -42.66
CA PRO A 186 8.99 -35.74 -41.93
C PRO A 186 10.38 -35.08 -41.97
N SER A 187 11.02 -35.00 -40.80
CA SER A 187 12.39 -34.46 -40.73
C SER A 187 13.39 -35.40 -41.38
N ARG A 188 14.47 -34.86 -41.96
CA ARG A 188 15.57 -35.65 -42.53
C ARG A 188 16.04 -36.78 -41.60
N LYS A 189 16.27 -36.45 -40.31
CA LYS A 189 16.68 -37.43 -39.29
C LYS A 189 15.64 -38.55 -39.10
N ALA A 190 14.35 -38.24 -39.16
CA ALA A 190 13.29 -39.26 -39.03
C ALA A 190 13.27 -40.21 -40.24
N LEU A 191 13.43 -39.70 -41.46
CA LEU A 191 13.57 -40.54 -42.66
C LEU A 191 14.84 -41.40 -42.63
N GLU A 192 15.97 -40.84 -42.16
CA GLU A 192 17.22 -41.58 -41.96
C GLU A 192 17.07 -42.67 -40.88
N GLN A 193 16.38 -42.38 -39.77
CA GLN A 193 16.09 -43.37 -38.70
C GLN A 193 15.09 -44.45 -39.14
N ALA A 194 14.18 -44.15 -40.07
CA ALA A 194 13.29 -45.13 -40.71
C ALA A 194 14.01 -45.98 -41.79
N GLY A 195 15.31 -45.80 -42.00
CA GLY A 195 16.08 -46.47 -43.07
C GLY A 195 15.81 -45.91 -44.47
N ARG A 196 14.91 -44.93 -44.63
CA ARG A 196 14.42 -44.38 -45.90
C ARG A 196 15.33 -43.25 -46.43
N ALA A 197 16.61 -43.56 -46.58
CA ALA A 197 17.59 -42.68 -47.20
C ALA A 197 17.32 -42.42 -48.70
N ASP A 198 16.51 -43.25 -49.34
CA ASP A 198 15.93 -43.02 -50.67
C ASP A 198 14.98 -41.83 -50.69
N LEU A 199 14.05 -41.73 -49.72
CA LEU A 199 13.13 -40.60 -49.63
C LEU A 199 13.87 -39.30 -49.32
N VAL A 200 14.97 -39.33 -48.57
CA VAL A 200 15.83 -38.15 -48.36
C VAL A 200 16.44 -37.67 -49.68
N ARG A 201 16.95 -38.57 -50.52
CA ARG A 201 17.46 -38.22 -51.85
C ARG A 201 16.36 -37.70 -52.76
N GLY A 202 15.20 -38.36 -52.78
CA GLY A 202 14.02 -37.92 -53.55
C GLY A 202 13.55 -36.52 -53.16
N VAL A 203 13.39 -36.25 -51.86
CA VAL A 203 12.98 -34.92 -51.35
C VAL A 203 14.01 -33.84 -51.72
N MET A 204 15.31 -34.14 -51.66
CA MET A 204 16.35 -33.18 -52.08
C MET A 204 16.33 -32.95 -53.60
N ALA A 205 16.15 -33.99 -54.41
CA ALA A 205 16.02 -33.90 -55.87
C ALA A 205 14.74 -33.17 -56.32
N ALA A 206 13.66 -33.24 -55.53
CA ALA A 206 12.42 -32.49 -55.74
C ALA A 206 12.49 -31.00 -55.31
N GLY A 207 13.67 -30.47 -54.95
CA GLY A 207 13.85 -29.07 -54.54
C GLY A 207 13.97 -28.84 -53.04
N GLY A 208 14.00 -29.91 -52.23
CA GLY A 208 14.28 -29.86 -50.79
C GLY A 208 13.03 -29.75 -49.90
N PHE A 209 13.24 -30.05 -48.62
CA PHE A 209 12.17 -30.29 -47.63
C PHE A 209 11.12 -29.19 -47.50
N LEU A 210 11.47 -27.91 -47.70
CA LEU A 210 10.51 -26.80 -47.58
C LEU A 210 9.60 -26.70 -48.81
N ALA A 211 10.17 -26.77 -50.01
CA ALA A 211 9.41 -26.70 -51.26
C ALA A 211 8.48 -27.92 -51.42
N VAL A 212 9.01 -29.11 -51.13
CA VAL A 212 8.22 -30.35 -51.11
C VAL A 212 7.10 -30.29 -50.06
N ALA A 213 7.34 -29.70 -48.89
CA ALA A 213 6.27 -29.52 -47.89
C ALA A 213 5.15 -28.60 -48.41
N GLN A 214 5.49 -27.47 -49.04
CA GLN A 214 4.52 -26.55 -49.63
C GLN A 214 3.71 -27.20 -50.76
N GLU A 215 4.38 -27.89 -51.69
CA GLU A 215 3.75 -28.53 -52.85
C GLU A 215 2.90 -29.76 -52.48
N LEU A 216 3.17 -30.43 -51.35
CA LEU A 216 2.38 -31.55 -50.84
C LEU A 216 1.31 -31.14 -49.80
N GLY A 217 1.24 -29.86 -49.40
CA GLY A 217 0.31 -29.36 -48.39
C GLY A 217 0.66 -29.72 -46.94
N LEU A 218 1.93 -30.05 -46.66
CA LEU A 218 2.43 -30.48 -45.35
C LEU A 218 2.93 -29.28 -44.53
N ARG A 219 2.60 -29.21 -43.23
CA ARG A 219 3.11 -28.15 -42.34
C ARG A 219 4.63 -28.30 -42.14
N ALA A 220 5.40 -27.28 -42.50
CA ALA A 220 6.84 -27.24 -42.29
C ALA A 220 7.19 -26.82 -40.85
N ARG A 221 8.08 -27.57 -40.18
CA ARG A 221 8.52 -27.29 -38.80
C ARG A 221 9.43 -26.06 -38.63
N ARG A 222 9.83 -25.40 -39.72
CA ARG A 222 10.68 -24.20 -39.71
C ARG A 222 10.06 -23.14 -40.61
N ARG A 223 9.71 -21.99 -40.04
CA ARG A 223 9.20 -20.82 -40.76
C ARG A 223 10.31 -20.17 -41.61
N PRO A 224 9.97 -19.46 -42.71
CA PRO A 224 10.96 -18.74 -43.51
C PRO A 224 11.60 -17.60 -42.70
N GLN A 225 12.75 -17.12 -43.18
CA GLN A 225 13.44 -15.97 -42.59
C GLN A 225 12.56 -14.72 -42.71
N GLY A 226 12.46 -13.93 -41.63
CA GLY A 226 11.60 -12.75 -41.54
C GLY A 226 10.14 -13.03 -41.15
N TYR A 227 9.71 -14.29 -41.03
CA TYR A 227 8.30 -14.61 -40.71
C TYR A 227 7.79 -14.01 -39.39
N TRP A 228 8.63 -14.02 -38.35
CA TRP A 228 8.29 -13.50 -37.03
C TRP A 228 8.44 -11.98 -36.90
N ASP A 229 8.84 -11.30 -37.99
CA ASP A 229 9.03 -9.85 -38.04
C ASP A 229 7.70 -9.13 -38.35
N SER A 230 6.62 -9.87 -38.67
CA SER A 230 5.24 -9.37 -38.63
C SER A 230 4.57 -9.74 -37.30
N LEU A 231 3.88 -8.74 -36.74
CA LEU A 231 3.06 -8.87 -35.53
C LEU A 231 1.79 -9.69 -35.78
N GLU A 232 1.22 -9.63 -37.00
CA GLU A 232 0.01 -10.38 -37.40
C GLU A 232 0.31 -11.88 -37.46
N ASN A 233 1.47 -12.27 -38.01
CA ASN A 233 1.95 -13.65 -37.98
C ASN A 233 2.12 -14.18 -36.55
N LEU A 234 2.53 -13.32 -35.61
CA LEU A 234 2.61 -13.69 -34.19
C LEU A 234 1.21 -13.84 -33.59
N GLU A 235 0.28 -12.92 -33.85
CA GLU A 235 -1.08 -13.04 -33.34
C GLU A 235 -1.82 -14.26 -33.89
N GLN A 236 -1.74 -14.54 -35.20
CA GLN A 236 -2.34 -15.74 -35.79
C GLN A 236 -1.77 -17.01 -35.17
N GLU A 237 -0.45 -17.13 -35.01
CA GLU A 237 0.18 -18.32 -34.42
C GLU A 237 -0.10 -18.47 -32.92
N LEU A 238 -0.31 -17.37 -32.19
CA LEU A 238 -0.83 -17.40 -30.82
C LEU A 238 -2.29 -17.91 -30.79
N SER A 239 -3.12 -17.45 -31.73
CA SER A 239 -4.53 -17.84 -31.85
C SER A 239 -4.68 -19.32 -32.21
N GLU A 240 -3.97 -19.78 -33.25
CA GLU A 240 -3.91 -21.21 -33.63
C GLU A 240 -3.39 -22.06 -32.46
N PHE A 241 -2.51 -21.55 -31.60
CA PHE A 241 -2.02 -22.29 -30.43
C PHE A 241 -3.08 -22.43 -29.33
N VAL A 242 -3.81 -21.38 -28.98
CA VAL A 242 -4.89 -21.49 -27.96
C VAL A 242 -6.04 -22.34 -28.48
N ALA A 243 -6.43 -22.16 -29.75
CA ALA A 243 -7.45 -22.96 -30.40
C ALA A 243 -7.08 -24.46 -30.49
N SER A 244 -5.82 -24.80 -30.80
CA SER A 244 -5.38 -26.21 -30.84
C SER A 244 -5.14 -26.86 -29.47
N SER A 245 -5.37 -26.15 -28.37
CA SER A 245 -5.10 -26.63 -26.99
C SER A 245 -6.30 -27.26 -26.26
N TRP A 246 -7.41 -27.56 -26.96
CA TRP A 246 -8.53 -28.31 -26.38
C TRP A 246 -8.26 -29.82 -26.38
N ALA A 247 -8.48 -30.48 -25.24
CA ALA A 247 -8.39 -31.93 -25.08
C ALA A 247 -9.76 -32.54 -24.74
N GLU A 248 -10.11 -33.65 -25.39
CA GLU A 248 -11.29 -34.45 -25.06
C GLU A 248 -10.98 -35.32 -23.81
N LEU A 249 -11.81 -35.20 -22.78
CA LEU A 249 -11.73 -35.91 -21.50
C LEU A 249 -13.08 -36.56 -21.18
N ARG A 250 -13.09 -37.49 -20.23
CA ARG A 250 -14.32 -38.02 -19.64
C ARG A 250 -14.40 -37.64 -18.18
N ASP A 251 -15.61 -37.38 -17.74
CA ASP A 251 -15.95 -37.19 -16.33
C ASP A 251 -16.13 -38.56 -15.66
N ASP A 252 -15.41 -38.80 -14.57
CA ASP A 252 -15.40 -40.11 -13.89
C ASP A 252 -16.73 -40.41 -13.16
N ASP A 253 -17.46 -39.38 -12.73
CA ASP A 253 -18.72 -39.52 -11.97
C ASP A 253 -19.95 -39.72 -12.89
N SER A 254 -20.05 -38.98 -14.00
CA SER A 254 -21.18 -39.07 -14.95
C SER A 254 -20.91 -39.91 -16.21
N GLY A 255 -19.64 -40.24 -16.50
CA GLY A 255 -19.22 -40.94 -17.72
C GLY A 255 -19.32 -40.09 -19.00
N ALA A 256 -19.76 -38.84 -18.91
CA ALA A 256 -19.94 -37.95 -20.05
C ALA A 256 -18.59 -37.37 -20.54
N THR A 257 -18.50 -37.13 -21.85
CA THR A 257 -17.34 -36.48 -22.46
C THR A 257 -17.41 -34.96 -22.29
N TYR A 258 -16.29 -34.33 -21.89
CA TYR A 258 -16.12 -32.88 -21.87
C TYR A 258 -14.79 -32.47 -22.53
N PHE A 259 -14.69 -31.21 -22.93
CA PHE A 259 -13.50 -30.64 -23.56
C PHE A 259 -12.84 -29.65 -22.60
N TYR A 260 -11.53 -29.78 -22.39
CA TYR A 260 -10.75 -28.91 -21.51
C TYR A 260 -9.65 -28.18 -22.28
N ASN A 261 -9.60 -26.86 -22.20
CA ASN A 261 -8.51 -26.08 -22.81
C ASN A 261 -7.29 -26.04 -21.89
N GLN A 262 -6.17 -26.63 -22.34
CA GLN A 262 -4.94 -26.75 -21.57
C GLN A 262 -4.20 -25.41 -21.36
N VAL A 263 -4.58 -24.35 -22.08
CA VAL A 263 -4.00 -23.00 -21.96
C VAL A 263 -4.92 -22.07 -21.16
N THR A 264 -6.23 -22.08 -21.40
CA THR A 264 -7.18 -21.14 -20.77
C THR A 264 -7.84 -21.71 -19.51
N GLY A 265 -7.72 -23.02 -19.27
CA GLY A 265 -8.29 -23.70 -18.10
C GLY A 265 -9.82 -23.88 -18.15
N ARG A 266 -10.46 -23.54 -19.28
CA ARG A 266 -11.91 -23.65 -19.46
C ARG A 266 -12.34 -25.09 -19.73
N ILE A 267 -13.57 -25.39 -19.31
CA ILE A 267 -14.30 -26.63 -19.61
C ILE A 267 -15.49 -26.28 -20.50
N SER A 268 -15.76 -27.11 -21.52
CA SER A 268 -16.96 -27.08 -22.36
C SER A 268 -17.56 -28.48 -22.46
N TRP A 269 -18.87 -28.61 -22.32
CA TRP A 269 -19.60 -29.86 -22.58
C TRP A 269 -20.06 -29.97 -24.04
N GLU A 270 -20.09 -28.86 -24.76
CA GLU A 270 -20.30 -28.83 -26.22
C GLU A 270 -18.95 -29.01 -26.94
N ARG A 271 -18.94 -29.79 -28.04
CA ARG A 271 -17.75 -29.94 -28.89
C ARG A 271 -17.51 -28.65 -29.65
N SER A 272 -16.63 -27.81 -29.08
CA SER A 272 -16.19 -26.56 -29.70
C SER A 272 -15.67 -26.81 -31.11
N MET A 273 -16.17 -26.05 -32.09
CA MET A 273 -15.97 -26.32 -33.51
C MET A 273 -14.57 -25.88 -33.99
N LEU A 274 -13.58 -26.75 -33.78
CA LEU A 274 -12.24 -26.58 -34.37
C LEU A 274 -12.29 -26.71 -35.91
N PRO A 275 -11.66 -25.82 -36.70
CA PRO A 275 -11.81 -25.79 -38.17
C PRO A 275 -11.23 -26.96 -39.00
N HIS A 276 -10.92 -28.12 -38.40
CA HIS A 276 -10.02 -29.11 -39.02
C HIS A 276 -10.37 -30.61 -38.85
N TRP A 277 -11.56 -30.98 -38.33
CA TRP A 277 -11.88 -32.40 -38.05
C TRP A 277 -12.88 -33.09 -38.99
N GLU A 278 -13.48 -32.42 -39.99
CA GLU A 278 -14.25 -33.09 -41.06
C GLU A 278 -13.82 -32.67 -42.48
N ARG A 279 -13.04 -33.57 -43.11
CA ARG A 279 -12.64 -33.62 -44.54
C ARG A 279 -11.79 -32.44 -45.10
N PRO A 280 -10.80 -32.73 -45.98
CA PRO A 280 -9.95 -31.70 -46.56
C PRO A 280 -10.58 -31.03 -47.80
N THR A 281 -11.63 -30.24 -47.59
CA THR A 281 -11.97 -29.16 -48.53
C THR A 281 -10.98 -28.00 -48.34
N PRO A 282 -10.50 -27.35 -49.40
CA PRO A 282 -9.51 -26.28 -49.27
C PRO A 282 -10.14 -25.07 -48.60
N LEU A 283 -9.77 -24.81 -47.34
CA LEU A 283 -10.06 -23.63 -46.50
C LEU A 283 -11.43 -22.98 -46.77
N GLN A 284 -12.40 -23.12 -45.86
CA GLN A 284 -13.63 -22.33 -46.00
C GLN A 284 -13.30 -20.84 -45.78
N ARG A 285 -13.37 -20.09 -46.88
CA ARG A 285 -12.76 -18.78 -47.07
C ARG A 285 -13.85 -17.71 -47.12
N VAL A 286 -14.11 -17.08 -45.98
CA VAL A 286 -15.07 -15.96 -45.88
C VAL A 286 -14.32 -14.65 -46.17
N PRO A 287 -14.61 -13.96 -47.29
CA PRO A 287 -13.94 -12.71 -47.63
C PRO A 287 -14.47 -11.53 -46.78
N LEU A 288 -13.59 -10.59 -46.44
CA LEU A 288 -13.97 -9.36 -45.72
C LEU A 288 -14.73 -8.34 -46.60
N SER A 289 -14.59 -8.41 -47.92
CA SER A 289 -15.48 -7.81 -48.92
C SER A 289 -15.32 -8.54 -50.26
N GLU A 290 -16.30 -8.41 -51.17
CA GLU A 290 -16.27 -9.13 -52.47
C GLU A 290 -15.15 -8.67 -53.42
N GLU A 291 -14.51 -7.52 -53.16
CA GLU A 291 -13.48 -6.93 -54.03
C GLU A 291 -12.03 -7.19 -53.55
N ALA A 292 -11.84 -7.70 -52.34
CA ALA A 292 -10.53 -7.90 -51.72
C ALA A 292 -9.83 -9.19 -52.18
N GLY A 293 -9.31 -9.21 -53.42
CA GLY A 293 -8.63 -10.36 -54.04
C GLY A 293 -7.28 -10.80 -53.42
N ASN A 294 -7.01 -10.47 -52.15
CA ASN A 294 -5.70 -10.66 -51.49
C ASN A 294 -5.78 -11.41 -50.14
N GLY A 295 -6.35 -12.61 -50.14
CA GLY A 295 -5.83 -13.72 -49.33
C GLY A 295 -5.95 -13.72 -47.80
N ASP A 296 -6.55 -12.72 -47.15
CA ASP A 296 -6.68 -12.64 -45.68
C ASP A 296 -7.85 -13.47 -45.11
N TRP A 297 -7.64 -14.13 -43.95
CA TRP A 297 -8.64 -14.95 -43.27
C TRP A 297 -8.70 -14.68 -41.77
N LEU A 298 -9.89 -14.42 -41.24
CA LEU A 298 -10.10 -14.25 -39.79
C LEU A 298 -10.23 -15.60 -39.08
N VAL A 299 -9.34 -15.85 -38.13
CA VAL A 299 -9.51 -16.91 -37.12
C VAL A 299 -10.51 -16.39 -36.08
N VAL A 300 -11.71 -16.97 -36.05
CA VAL A 300 -12.74 -16.60 -35.06
C VAL A 300 -12.42 -17.27 -33.72
N GLU A 301 -11.71 -16.55 -32.85
CA GLU A 301 -11.57 -16.91 -31.44
C GLU A 301 -12.79 -16.44 -30.63
N ASP A 302 -13.16 -17.19 -29.59
CA ASP A 302 -13.95 -16.66 -28.48
C ASP A 302 -13.09 -15.60 -27.77
N GLU A 303 -13.63 -14.40 -27.51
CA GLU A 303 -12.93 -13.32 -26.79
C GLU A 303 -12.30 -13.81 -25.48
N ARG A 304 -12.94 -14.78 -24.82
CA ARG A 304 -12.51 -15.38 -23.54
C ARG A 304 -11.31 -16.30 -23.68
N ASP A 305 -11.00 -16.76 -24.89
CA ASP A 305 -9.80 -17.52 -25.23
C ASP A 305 -8.70 -16.68 -25.90
N ARG A 306 -8.92 -15.37 -26.16
CA ARG A 306 -7.95 -14.45 -26.80
C ARG A 306 -6.79 -14.05 -25.87
N VAL A 307 -6.12 -15.03 -25.26
CA VAL A 307 -5.06 -14.86 -24.25
C VAL A 307 -3.65 -15.04 -24.84
N VAL A 308 -2.64 -14.54 -24.13
CA VAL A 308 -1.23 -14.90 -24.33
C VAL A 308 -0.91 -16.17 -23.53
N PRO A 309 -0.46 -17.27 -24.16
CA PRO A 309 -0.07 -18.52 -23.50
C PRO A 309 1.14 -18.37 -22.57
N SER A 310 1.15 -19.10 -21.46
CA SER A 310 2.29 -19.08 -20.53
C SER A 310 3.56 -19.70 -21.15
N ARG A 311 4.74 -19.27 -20.67
CA ARG A 311 6.01 -19.91 -21.04
C ARG A 311 5.99 -21.43 -20.77
N LYS A 312 5.33 -21.89 -19.69
CA LYS A 312 5.20 -23.32 -19.38
C LYS A 312 4.37 -24.05 -20.45
N ALA A 313 3.28 -23.45 -20.91
CA ALA A 313 2.43 -24.04 -21.96
C ALA A 313 3.19 -24.17 -23.29
N LEU A 314 3.78 -23.07 -23.79
CA LEU A 314 4.51 -23.07 -25.06
C LEU A 314 5.72 -24.02 -25.05
N MET A 315 6.49 -24.04 -23.97
CA MET A 315 7.65 -24.92 -23.83
C MET A 315 7.24 -26.40 -23.65
N GLY A 316 6.12 -26.67 -22.97
CA GLY A 316 5.56 -28.01 -22.81
C GLY A 316 5.01 -28.59 -24.12
N ALA A 317 4.40 -27.75 -24.95
CA ALA A 317 3.93 -28.10 -26.30
C ALA A 317 5.03 -28.04 -27.38
N GLY A 318 6.30 -27.80 -27.00
CA GLY A 318 7.42 -27.74 -27.93
C GLY A 318 7.42 -26.55 -28.91
N ARG A 319 6.57 -25.53 -28.68
CA ARG A 319 6.51 -24.28 -29.47
C ARG A 319 7.61 -23.29 -29.03
N TYR A 320 8.85 -23.74 -29.10
CA TYR A 320 10.04 -22.91 -28.85
C TYR A 320 10.13 -21.72 -29.82
N ASP A 321 9.60 -21.88 -31.03
CA ASP A 321 9.51 -20.84 -32.06
C ASP A 321 8.64 -19.66 -31.59
N LEU A 322 7.43 -19.93 -31.09
CA LEU A 322 6.57 -18.91 -30.46
C LEU A 322 7.22 -18.30 -29.22
N HIS A 323 7.89 -19.09 -28.38
CA HIS A 323 8.62 -18.53 -27.23
C HIS A 323 9.67 -17.50 -27.68
N HIS A 324 10.47 -17.82 -28.69
CA HIS A 324 11.50 -16.91 -29.20
C HIS A 324 10.91 -15.70 -29.96
N ALA A 325 9.82 -15.86 -30.70
CA ALA A 325 9.10 -14.74 -31.31
C ALA A 325 8.57 -13.76 -30.24
N ILE A 326 7.95 -14.27 -29.18
CA ILE A 326 7.50 -13.45 -28.05
C ILE A 326 8.69 -12.73 -27.37
N GLN A 327 9.86 -13.37 -27.25
CA GLN A 327 11.06 -12.69 -26.70
C GLN A 327 11.62 -11.61 -27.63
N PHE A 328 11.57 -11.81 -28.95
CA PHE A 328 11.99 -10.83 -29.96
C PHE A 328 11.14 -9.55 -29.86
N TRP A 329 9.81 -9.69 -29.70
CA TRP A 329 8.87 -8.59 -29.47
C TRP A 329 8.84 -8.08 -28.01
N GLY A 330 9.98 -8.09 -27.31
CA GLY A 330 10.12 -7.52 -25.96
C GLY A 330 9.56 -8.36 -24.80
N GLY A 331 9.08 -9.58 -25.06
CA GLY A 331 8.63 -10.54 -24.06
C GLY A 331 7.13 -10.53 -23.79
N TYR A 332 6.67 -11.53 -23.01
CA TYR A 332 5.25 -11.86 -22.77
C TYR A 332 4.37 -10.68 -22.34
N ARG A 333 4.93 -9.68 -21.65
CA ARG A 333 4.20 -8.49 -21.23
C ARG A 333 4.05 -7.48 -22.37
N ALA A 334 5.13 -7.18 -23.09
CA ALA A 334 5.08 -6.28 -24.24
C ALA A 334 4.13 -6.81 -25.31
N VAL A 335 4.21 -8.11 -25.64
CA VAL A 335 3.29 -8.76 -26.59
C VAL A 335 1.81 -8.72 -26.12
N ALA A 336 1.55 -8.87 -24.82
CA ALA A 336 0.19 -8.75 -24.27
C ALA A 336 -0.36 -7.32 -24.35
N GLU A 337 0.47 -6.32 -24.05
CA GLU A 337 0.10 -4.90 -24.12
C GLU A 337 -0.03 -4.41 -25.58
N VAL A 338 0.75 -4.95 -26.51
CA VAL A 338 0.75 -4.59 -27.95
C VAL A 338 -0.37 -5.29 -28.75
N LEU A 339 -0.75 -6.52 -28.39
CA LEU A 339 -1.86 -7.25 -29.04
C LEU A 339 -3.22 -7.06 -28.32
N GLU A 340 -3.25 -6.35 -27.20
CA GLU A 340 -4.40 -6.24 -26.29
C GLU A 340 -4.91 -7.60 -25.75
N ARG A 341 -4.02 -8.61 -25.67
CA ARG A 341 -4.35 -9.99 -25.26
C ARG A 341 -4.05 -10.23 -23.77
N PRO A 342 -5.04 -10.52 -22.89
CA PRO A 342 -4.79 -10.83 -21.47
C PRO A 342 -3.91 -12.08 -21.27
N HIS A 343 -3.31 -12.23 -20.09
CA HIS A 343 -2.46 -13.39 -19.78
C HIS A 343 -3.29 -14.64 -19.41
N SER A 344 -2.87 -15.81 -19.89
CA SER A 344 -3.44 -17.14 -19.55
C SER A 344 -3.16 -17.63 -18.12
N TRP A 345 -2.56 -16.81 -17.25
CA TRP A 345 -2.28 -17.16 -15.86
C TRP A 345 -2.72 -16.04 -14.92
N PRO A 346 -3.26 -16.36 -13.73
CA PRO A 346 -3.64 -15.35 -12.75
C PRO A 346 -2.42 -14.55 -12.28
N ARG A 347 -2.64 -13.29 -11.91
CA ARG A 347 -1.62 -12.50 -11.20
C ARG A 347 -1.23 -13.27 -9.93
N PRO A 348 0.06 -13.30 -9.53
CA PRO A 348 0.43 -13.83 -8.24
C PRO A 348 -0.33 -13.09 -7.15
N LEU A 349 -0.79 -13.81 -6.12
CA LEU A 349 -1.38 -13.20 -4.92
C LEU A 349 -0.44 -12.11 -4.40
N PRO A 350 -0.95 -10.94 -3.97
CA PRO A 350 -0.11 -9.87 -3.45
C PRO A 350 0.76 -10.44 -2.33
N ASP A 351 2.06 -10.12 -2.37
CA ASP A 351 3.04 -10.53 -1.38
C ASP A 351 2.46 -10.33 0.03
N ARG A 352 2.70 -11.27 0.95
CA ARG A 352 2.34 -11.11 2.36
C ARG A 352 2.85 -9.78 2.93
N HIS A 353 3.95 -9.22 2.42
CA HIS A 353 4.41 -7.87 2.78
C HIS A 353 3.58 -6.74 2.15
N ALA A 354 3.14 -6.89 0.89
CA ALA A 354 2.23 -5.95 0.22
C ALA A 354 0.84 -5.95 0.87
N LEU A 355 0.22 -7.11 1.09
CA LEU A 355 -1.05 -7.24 1.80
C LEU A 355 -0.96 -6.67 3.23
N ARG A 356 0.16 -6.90 3.94
CA ARG A 356 0.43 -6.26 5.24
C ARG A 356 0.64 -4.75 5.14
N ALA A 357 1.08 -4.21 4.00
CA ALA A 357 1.20 -2.76 3.78
C ALA A 357 -0.18 -2.14 3.49
N GLU A 358 -0.97 -2.74 2.61
CA GLU A 358 -2.36 -2.36 2.32
C GLU A 358 -3.23 -2.38 3.58
N LEU A 359 -3.21 -3.48 4.35
CA LEU A 359 -3.95 -3.57 5.63
C LEU A 359 -3.51 -2.49 6.64
N ARG A 360 -2.22 -2.13 6.68
CA ARG A 360 -1.74 -1.01 7.52
C ARG A 360 -2.22 0.34 7.00
N ALA A 361 -2.22 0.57 5.69
CA ALA A 361 -2.72 1.80 5.08
C ALA A 361 -4.24 1.97 5.30
N VAL A 362 -5.04 0.93 5.03
CA VAL A 362 -6.49 0.90 5.28
C VAL A 362 -6.80 1.12 6.76
N SER A 363 -6.11 0.40 7.66
CA SER A 363 -6.27 0.61 9.12
C SER A 363 -5.93 2.04 9.52
N GLN A 364 -4.92 2.66 8.89
CA GLN A 364 -4.51 4.02 9.20
C GLN A 364 -5.51 5.07 8.69
N VAL A 365 -6.11 4.86 7.51
CA VAL A 365 -7.17 5.71 6.94
C VAL A 365 -8.46 5.60 7.77
N LEU A 366 -8.86 4.39 8.14
CA LEU A 366 -10.01 4.17 9.04
C LEU A 366 -9.81 4.85 10.40
N PHE A 367 -8.61 4.73 10.98
CA PHE A 367 -8.27 5.43 12.23
C PHE A 367 -8.24 6.97 12.07
N TYR A 368 -7.77 7.49 10.93
CA TYR A 368 -7.87 8.92 10.63
C TYR A 368 -9.33 9.39 10.58
N GLY A 369 -10.20 8.68 9.83
CA GLY A 369 -11.63 8.98 9.77
C GLY A 369 -12.32 8.94 11.14
N TYR A 370 -12.02 7.92 11.95
CA TYR A 370 -12.48 7.81 13.34
C TYR A 370 -12.02 9.00 14.20
N GLN A 371 -10.75 9.39 14.13
CA GLN A 371 -10.22 10.53 14.87
C GLN A 371 -10.81 11.87 14.39
N CYS A 372 -11.10 12.03 13.09
CA CYS A 372 -11.80 13.22 12.56
C CYS A 372 -13.26 13.29 13.02
N TRP A 373 -13.97 12.16 13.06
CA TRP A 373 -15.32 12.08 13.64
C TRP A 373 -15.29 12.43 15.14
N ARG A 374 -14.37 11.85 15.91
CA ARG A 374 -14.18 12.17 17.33
C ARG A 374 -13.85 13.64 17.55
N TYR A 375 -13.00 14.23 16.73
CA TYR A 375 -12.70 15.66 16.82
C TYR A 375 -13.97 16.49 16.64
N ARG A 376 -14.79 16.22 15.61
CA ARG A 376 -16.06 16.94 15.41
C ARG A 376 -17.01 16.83 16.62
N VAL A 377 -17.12 15.65 17.23
CA VAL A 377 -17.97 15.41 18.41
C VAL A 377 -17.44 16.10 19.67
N LEU A 378 -16.13 16.04 19.91
CA LEU A 378 -15.50 16.57 21.13
C LEU A 378 -15.17 18.07 21.04
N ASN A 379 -15.09 18.64 19.83
CA ASN A 379 -14.71 20.05 19.62
C ASN A 379 -15.86 21.03 19.89
N ALA A 380 -17.10 20.57 20.03
CA ALA A 380 -18.22 21.42 20.44
C ALA A 380 -17.86 22.21 21.72
N PRO A 381 -18.05 23.55 21.76
CA PRO A 381 -17.74 24.35 22.95
C PRO A 381 -18.64 23.96 24.13
N ALA A 382 -18.20 24.26 25.34
CA ALA A 382 -19.08 24.12 26.51
C ALA A 382 -20.28 25.09 26.37
N PRO A 383 -21.52 24.68 26.69
CA PRO A 383 -22.66 25.58 26.62
C PRO A 383 -22.47 26.78 27.56
N PRO A 384 -22.85 28.02 27.16
CA PRO A 384 -22.70 29.20 28.01
C PRO A 384 -23.35 29.01 29.38
N GLY A 385 -22.64 29.39 30.44
CA GLY A 385 -23.12 29.24 31.82
C GLY A 385 -23.13 27.82 32.40
N ALA A 386 -22.87 26.76 31.62
CA ALA A 386 -22.93 25.37 32.11
C ALA A 386 -21.91 25.00 33.20
N ALA A 387 -20.96 25.88 33.48
CA ALA A 387 -19.99 25.76 34.57
C ALA A 387 -19.81 27.06 35.38
N ALA A 388 -20.81 27.96 35.34
CA ALA A 388 -20.81 29.19 36.14
C ALA A 388 -20.60 28.90 37.63
N VAL A 389 -19.92 29.82 38.33
CA VAL A 389 -19.94 29.89 39.80
C VAL A 389 -21.39 30.17 40.27
N PRO A 390 -21.90 29.53 41.33
CA PRO A 390 -23.13 29.95 42.00
C PRO A 390 -22.99 31.40 42.53
N PRO A 391 -23.98 32.30 42.37
CA PRO A 391 -23.83 33.71 42.78
C PRO A 391 -23.30 33.91 44.22
N GLU A 392 -23.70 33.04 45.14
CA GLU A 392 -23.25 33.00 46.54
C GLU A 392 -21.74 32.76 46.72
N ASP A 393 -21.09 32.02 45.82
CA ASP A 393 -19.66 31.69 45.88
C ASP A 393 -18.78 32.75 45.17
N VAL A 394 -19.35 33.57 44.28
CA VAL A 394 -18.59 34.54 43.45
C VAL A 394 -17.83 35.53 44.33
N ALA A 395 -18.49 36.12 45.32
CA ALA A 395 -17.88 37.08 46.23
C ALA A 395 -16.73 36.47 47.04
N GLN A 396 -16.87 35.21 47.50
CA GLN A 396 -15.79 34.54 48.24
C GLN A 396 -14.57 34.27 47.35
N LEU A 397 -14.78 33.87 46.09
CA LEU A 397 -13.69 33.68 45.12
C LEU A 397 -13.01 35.00 44.74
N GLN A 398 -13.78 36.09 44.63
CA GLN A 398 -13.25 37.43 44.42
C GLN A 398 -12.35 37.89 45.58
N GLU A 399 -12.79 37.77 46.83
CA GLU A 399 -11.95 38.07 48.01
C GLU A 399 -10.68 37.20 48.07
N ARG A 400 -10.82 35.88 47.83
CA ARG A 400 -9.67 34.95 47.77
C ARG A 400 -8.66 35.33 46.67
N LEU A 401 -9.11 35.91 45.55
CA LEU A 401 -8.23 36.44 44.50
C LEU A 401 -7.55 37.76 44.91
N LEU A 402 -8.25 38.70 45.55
CA LEU A 402 -7.66 39.96 46.02
C LEU A 402 -6.54 39.71 47.05
N GLY A 403 -6.72 38.73 47.94
CA GLY A 403 -5.70 38.32 48.92
C GLY A 403 -4.40 37.75 48.31
N LEU A 404 -4.34 37.50 46.99
CA LEU A 404 -3.09 37.16 46.31
C LEU A 404 -2.19 38.39 46.09
N ALA A 405 -2.70 39.62 46.26
CA ALA A 405 -1.91 40.85 46.23
C ALA A 405 -0.90 40.95 47.39
N ASP A 406 -1.24 40.36 48.54
CA ASP A 406 -0.37 40.25 49.72
C ASP A 406 0.74 39.22 49.51
N ALA A 407 0.43 38.15 48.78
CA ALA A 407 1.41 37.17 48.29
C ALA A 407 2.31 37.73 47.17
N GLY A 408 2.09 38.97 46.72
CA GLY A 408 2.92 39.68 45.75
C GLY A 408 2.41 39.67 44.31
N MET A 409 1.27 39.05 44.00
CA MET A 409 0.68 39.12 42.65
C MET A 409 0.25 40.56 42.32
N THR A 410 0.61 41.10 41.16
CA THR A 410 -0.02 42.32 40.66
C THR A 410 -1.13 42.00 39.67
N ALA A 411 -2.22 42.79 39.72
CA ALA A 411 -3.31 42.69 38.74
C ALA A 411 -2.80 42.84 37.30
N VAL A 412 -1.84 43.75 37.08
CA VAL A 412 -1.26 44.02 35.76
C VAL A 412 -0.56 42.78 35.16
N GLU A 413 0.28 42.08 35.93
CA GLU A 413 0.94 40.85 35.47
C GLU A 413 -0.08 39.72 35.25
N TYR A 414 -1.05 39.58 36.17
CA TYR A 414 -2.12 38.59 36.08
C TYR A 414 -2.93 38.74 34.79
N PHE A 415 -3.44 39.94 34.50
CA PHE A 415 -4.19 40.17 33.27
C PHE A 415 -3.30 40.11 32.03
N SER A 416 -2.06 40.61 32.06
CA SER A 416 -1.11 40.45 30.94
C SER A 416 -0.91 38.99 30.55
N GLY A 417 -0.70 38.10 31.52
CA GLY A 417 -0.61 36.66 31.26
C GLY A 417 -1.89 36.04 30.68
N TRP A 418 -3.08 36.46 31.17
CA TRP A 418 -4.37 36.01 30.62
C TRP A 418 -4.63 36.55 29.20
N PHE A 419 -4.19 37.77 28.90
CA PHE A 419 -4.17 38.38 27.56
C PHE A 419 -2.93 37.98 26.74
N ARG A 420 -2.44 36.75 26.93
CA ARG A 420 -1.41 36.10 26.10
C ARG A 420 -0.05 36.85 26.06
N GLY A 421 0.26 37.61 27.10
CA GLY A 421 1.47 38.44 27.20
C GLY A 421 1.31 39.85 26.61
N ALA A 422 0.09 40.34 26.45
CA ALA A 422 -0.16 41.71 25.98
C ALA A 422 0.44 42.76 26.95
N PRO A 423 0.98 43.87 26.43
CA PRO A 423 1.51 44.95 27.28
C PRO A 423 0.38 45.58 28.10
N PRO A 424 0.63 45.95 29.38
CA PRO A 424 -0.40 46.48 30.29
C PRO A 424 -1.23 47.63 29.71
N GLU A 425 -0.60 48.52 28.97
CA GLU A 425 -1.17 49.75 28.41
C GLU A 425 -2.21 49.49 27.30
N ALA A 426 -2.16 48.29 26.70
CA ALA A 426 -3.14 47.83 25.73
C ALA A 426 -4.40 47.23 26.39
N ILE A 427 -4.32 46.80 27.65
CA ILE A 427 -5.44 46.17 28.37
C ILE A 427 -6.36 47.28 28.89
N ARG A 428 -7.61 47.27 28.43
CA ARG A 428 -8.63 48.26 28.83
C ARG A 428 -9.69 47.63 29.72
N ARG A 429 -10.34 48.44 30.54
CA ARG A 429 -11.38 48.00 31.50
C ARG A 429 -12.46 47.13 30.82
N GLY A 430 -12.95 47.52 29.64
CA GLY A 430 -13.93 46.73 28.89
C GLY A 430 -13.43 45.39 28.35
N ASN A 431 -12.12 45.17 28.24
CA ASN A 431 -11.57 43.83 27.97
C ASN A 431 -11.51 42.99 29.24
N VAL A 432 -11.17 43.59 30.38
CA VAL A 432 -11.21 42.94 31.71
C VAL A 432 -12.63 42.50 32.04
N GLU A 433 -13.64 43.33 31.74
CA GLU A 433 -15.07 42.98 31.88
C GLU A 433 -15.44 41.71 31.08
N GLU A 434 -15.01 41.61 29.81
CA GLU A 434 -15.24 40.42 28.98
C GLU A 434 -14.51 39.18 29.52
N PHE A 435 -13.30 39.34 30.06
CA PHE A 435 -12.54 38.24 30.66
C PHE A 435 -13.16 37.76 31.99
N LEU A 436 -13.66 38.65 32.84
CA LEU A 436 -14.26 38.27 34.13
C LEU A 436 -15.65 37.64 33.95
N ALA A 437 -16.42 38.07 32.95
CA ALA A 437 -17.68 37.43 32.56
C ALA A 437 -17.46 35.98 32.10
N TYR A 438 -16.41 35.74 31.32
CA TYR A 438 -15.92 34.39 31.01
C TYR A 438 -15.45 33.66 32.27
N GLY A 439 -14.62 34.31 33.09
CA GLY A 439 -13.89 33.71 34.21
C GLY A 439 -14.77 33.20 35.35
N PHE A 440 -15.81 33.95 35.76
CA PHE A 440 -16.71 33.55 36.85
C PHE A 440 -18.02 32.93 36.33
N HIS A 441 -18.63 33.49 35.28
CA HIS A 441 -19.98 33.08 34.86
C HIS A 441 -19.97 32.13 33.65
N CYS A 442 -18.81 31.90 33.01
CA CYS A 442 -18.70 31.13 31.76
C CYS A 442 -19.67 31.65 30.66
N ARG A 443 -19.92 32.96 30.60
CA ARG A 443 -20.85 33.62 29.68
C ARG A 443 -20.21 34.83 28.97
N PRO A 444 -20.66 35.19 27.76
CA PRO A 444 -20.41 36.51 27.18
C PRO A 444 -20.90 37.63 28.11
N LEU A 445 -20.20 38.77 28.12
CA LEU A 445 -20.57 39.95 28.92
C LEU A 445 -21.98 40.48 28.59
N ALA A 446 -22.47 40.26 27.38
CA ALA A 446 -23.83 40.59 26.95
C ALA A 446 -24.92 39.74 27.63
N ASP A 447 -24.60 38.48 27.98
CA ASP A 447 -25.54 37.46 28.49
C ASP A 447 -25.59 37.39 30.03
N LEU A 448 -24.93 38.33 30.70
CA LEU A 448 -25.02 38.57 32.14
C LEU A 448 -26.29 39.37 32.49
N SER A 449 -26.82 39.14 33.69
CA SER A 449 -27.88 39.99 34.24
C SER A 449 -27.36 41.40 34.57
N GLY A 450 -28.26 42.33 34.88
CA GLY A 450 -27.86 43.65 35.38
C GLY A 450 -27.07 43.55 36.69
N GLU A 451 -27.53 42.70 37.61
CA GLU A 451 -26.93 42.44 38.92
C GLU A 451 -25.55 41.79 38.81
N ASP A 452 -25.39 40.75 37.97
CA ASP A 452 -24.08 40.14 37.68
C ASP A 452 -23.09 41.20 37.15
N ARG A 453 -23.54 42.08 36.25
CA ARG A 453 -22.71 43.09 35.60
C ARG A 453 -22.32 44.22 36.56
N GLU A 454 -23.21 44.61 37.47
CA GLU A 454 -22.94 45.61 38.51
C GLU A 454 -21.96 45.07 39.56
N ALA A 455 -22.16 43.83 40.03
CA ALA A 455 -21.24 43.15 40.94
C ALA A 455 -19.83 42.95 40.33
N LEU A 456 -19.77 42.60 39.04
CA LEU A 456 -18.52 42.51 38.29
C LEU A 456 -17.84 43.89 38.15
N GLY A 457 -18.61 44.95 37.93
CA GLY A 457 -18.12 46.33 37.90
C GLY A 457 -17.45 46.72 39.22
N GLY A 458 -18.14 46.54 40.35
CA GLY A 458 -17.61 46.85 41.68
C GLY A 458 -16.37 46.02 42.06
N TYR A 459 -16.26 44.78 41.56
CA TYR A 459 -15.03 43.99 41.70
C TYR A 459 -13.85 44.58 40.92
N ILE A 460 -14.07 45.11 39.71
CA ILE A 460 -13.05 45.85 38.96
C ILE A 460 -12.66 47.13 39.68
N ASP A 461 -13.63 47.92 40.16
CA ASP A 461 -13.36 49.16 40.90
C ASP A 461 -12.42 48.91 42.10
N ARG A 462 -12.61 47.79 42.81
CA ARG A 462 -11.77 47.39 43.94
C ARG A 462 -10.39 46.86 43.53
N ILE A 463 -10.25 46.23 42.35
CA ILE A 463 -8.93 45.94 41.75
C ILE A 463 -8.20 47.25 41.39
N GLU A 464 -8.91 48.21 40.79
CA GLU A 464 -8.34 49.51 40.40
C GLU A 464 -7.94 50.34 41.64
N GLN A 465 -8.73 50.29 42.72
CA GLN A 465 -8.38 50.87 44.02
C GLN A 465 -7.08 50.29 44.59
N LEU A 466 -7.01 48.96 44.78
CA LEU A 466 -5.84 48.30 45.39
C LEU A 466 -4.57 48.48 44.55
N HIS A 467 -4.70 48.60 43.22
CA HIS A 467 -3.57 48.96 42.36
C HIS A 467 -3.18 50.44 42.51
N GLY A 468 -4.17 51.34 42.58
CA GLY A 468 -3.97 52.78 42.78
C GLY A 468 -3.26 53.10 44.10
N GLU A 469 -3.67 52.46 45.20
CA GLU A 469 -3.05 52.58 46.52
C GLU A 469 -1.58 52.10 46.52
N LYS A 470 -1.28 51.03 45.76
CA LYS A 470 0.04 50.39 45.72
C LYS A 470 1.02 51.02 44.70
N PHE A 471 0.52 51.68 43.64
CA PHE A 471 1.33 52.14 42.52
C PHE A 471 1.06 53.60 42.06
N GLY A 472 0.11 54.32 42.67
CA GLY A 472 -0.17 55.73 42.37
C GLY A 472 -0.79 56.02 40.99
N LYS A 473 -1.31 54.99 40.30
CA LYS A 473 -1.93 55.06 38.97
C LYS A 473 -3.06 54.04 38.82
N PRO A 474 -4.05 54.23 37.95
CA PRO A 474 -5.09 53.23 37.69
C PRO A 474 -4.50 51.96 37.06
N ALA A 475 -5.12 50.80 37.31
CA ALA A 475 -4.68 49.51 36.75
C ALA A 475 -4.95 49.40 35.24
N PHE A 476 -6.09 49.92 34.78
CA PHE A 476 -6.51 49.87 33.38
C PHE A 476 -6.83 51.27 32.87
N LEU A 477 -6.78 51.43 31.54
CA LEU A 477 -7.31 52.62 30.88
C LEU A 477 -8.76 52.37 30.46
N PRO A 478 -9.61 53.42 30.40
CA PRO A 478 -11.01 53.27 30.03
C PRO A 478 -11.21 52.84 28.56
N GLY A 479 -12.43 52.40 28.27
CA GLY A 479 -12.84 51.88 26.97
C GLY A 479 -12.53 50.40 26.77
N ARG A 480 -12.39 49.99 25.51
CA ARG A 480 -12.13 48.61 25.08
C ARG A 480 -11.14 48.60 23.91
N ALA A 481 -10.08 47.81 23.98
CA ALA A 481 -9.17 47.60 22.86
C ALA A 481 -9.77 46.57 21.88
N PRO A 482 -9.93 46.91 20.58
CA PRO A 482 -10.39 45.97 19.57
C PRO A 482 -9.31 44.95 19.23
N GLY A 483 -9.70 43.69 18.98
CA GLY A 483 -8.78 42.61 18.57
C GLY A 483 -7.94 41.99 19.69
N LEU A 484 -7.96 42.54 20.91
CA LEU A 484 -7.27 41.97 22.07
C LEU A 484 -8.01 40.72 22.59
N ALA A 485 -7.34 39.57 22.63
CA ALA A 485 -7.93 38.28 22.98
C ALA A 485 -7.25 37.61 24.18
N PHE A 486 -8.03 37.19 25.18
CA PHE A 486 -7.57 36.37 26.30
C PHE A 486 -7.53 34.87 25.95
N MET A 487 -7.13 34.04 26.91
CA MET A 487 -7.18 32.57 26.82
C MET A 487 -8.59 32.04 27.15
N ALA A 488 -9.45 31.92 26.13
CA ALA A 488 -10.84 31.49 26.25
C ALA A 488 -10.98 29.97 26.04
N HIS A 489 -10.19 29.17 26.78
CA HIS A 489 -9.99 27.74 26.56
C HIS A 489 -11.27 26.87 26.51
N LEU A 490 -12.35 27.26 27.20
CA LEU A 490 -13.66 26.57 27.18
C LEU A 490 -14.44 26.76 25.87
N TRP A 491 -14.17 27.84 25.15
CA TRP A 491 -14.87 28.26 23.94
C TRP A 491 -14.01 28.06 22.68
N GLU A 492 -12.69 28.21 22.78
CA GLU A 492 -11.76 28.02 21.66
C GLU A 492 -11.76 26.56 21.14
N PRO A 493 -11.44 26.34 19.84
CA PRO A 493 -11.29 24.99 19.28
C PRO A 493 -10.23 24.16 20.01
N LEU A 494 -10.43 22.85 20.09
CA LEU A 494 -9.50 21.95 20.76
C LEU A 494 -8.11 21.98 20.11
N PRO A 495 -7.05 22.23 20.88
CA PRO A 495 -5.68 22.24 20.38
C PRO A 495 -5.19 20.83 20.05
N TYR A 496 -5.53 20.32 18.86
CA TYR A 496 -5.27 18.95 18.45
C TYR A 496 -4.54 18.90 17.11
N PHE A 497 -3.52 18.04 17.02
CA PHE A 497 -2.99 17.54 15.75
C PHE A 497 -3.09 16.02 15.72
N TRP A 498 -3.33 15.46 14.53
CA TRP A 498 -3.52 14.03 14.37
C TRP A 498 -2.24 13.24 14.63
N LYS A 499 -2.38 12.12 15.34
CA LYS A 499 -1.30 11.17 15.64
C LYS A 499 -1.54 9.86 14.88
N PRO A 500 -0.51 9.25 14.25
CA PRO A 500 -0.64 7.94 13.63
C PRO A 500 -1.14 6.86 14.61
N LEU A 501 -1.82 5.83 14.08
CA LEU A 501 -2.34 4.70 14.84
C LEU A 501 -1.22 4.00 15.63
N ALA A 502 -0.02 3.93 15.05
CA ALA A 502 1.16 3.37 15.70
C ALA A 502 1.52 4.05 17.04
N VAL A 503 1.26 5.34 17.21
CA VAL A 503 1.53 6.07 18.46
C VAL A 503 0.60 5.61 19.57
N HIS A 504 -0.70 5.46 19.27
CA HIS A 504 -1.68 4.95 20.24
C HIS A 504 -1.47 3.45 20.52
N LEU A 505 -1.12 2.64 19.51
CA LEU A 505 -0.75 1.24 19.72
C LEU A 505 0.51 1.09 20.60
N ALA A 506 1.51 1.98 20.46
CA ALA A 506 2.67 2.00 21.34
C ALA A 506 2.30 2.41 22.77
N ALA A 507 1.43 3.41 22.95
CA ALA A 507 0.92 3.81 24.28
C ALA A 507 0.14 2.67 24.96
N GLU A 508 -0.72 1.97 24.22
CA GLU A 508 -1.45 0.80 24.72
C GLU A 508 -0.53 -0.41 25.00
N GLY A 509 0.50 -0.62 24.19
CA GLY A 509 1.54 -1.62 24.43
C GLY A 509 2.34 -1.35 25.71
N MET A 510 2.75 -0.10 25.92
CA MET A 510 3.38 0.33 27.18
C MET A 510 2.43 0.19 28.37
N ARG A 511 1.15 0.52 28.23
CA ARG A 511 0.13 0.27 29.26
C ARG A 511 0.02 -1.23 29.58
N GLY A 512 0.08 -2.10 28.57
CA GLY A 512 0.11 -3.55 28.74
C GLY A 512 1.33 -4.03 29.53
N ALA A 513 2.53 -3.53 29.20
CA ALA A 513 3.76 -3.82 29.95
C ALA A 513 3.68 -3.34 31.41
N THR A 514 3.15 -2.13 31.65
CA THR A 514 2.88 -1.61 33.00
C THR A 514 1.88 -2.46 33.77
N CYS A 515 0.84 -2.99 33.12
CA CYS A 515 -0.08 -3.94 33.75
C CYS A 515 0.63 -5.23 34.18
N ALA A 516 1.47 -5.80 33.31
CA ALA A 516 2.24 -7.00 33.62
C ALA A 516 3.26 -6.76 34.77
N ALA A 517 3.93 -5.61 34.76
CA ALA A 517 4.83 -5.20 35.84
C ALA A 517 4.10 -5.05 37.19
N LEU A 518 2.93 -4.38 37.21
CA LEU A 518 2.14 -4.23 38.44
C LEU A 518 1.65 -5.59 38.99
N LEU A 519 1.22 -6.51 38.12
CA LEU A 519 0.88 -7.90 38.51
C LEU A 519 2.09 -8.64 39.11
N ALA A 520 3.25 -8.59 38.45
CA ALA A 520 4.49 -9.22 38.94
C ALA A 520 4.97 -8.61 40.27
N LEU A 521 4.68 -7.33 40.51
CA LEU A 521 4.94 -6.63 41.77
C LEU A 521 3.86 -6.88 42.85
N GLY A 522 2.89 -7.77 42.61
CA GLY A 522 1.88 -8.18 43.58
C GLY A 522 0.71 -7.22 43.74
N PHE A 523 0.50 -6.27 42.82
CA PHE A 523 -0.76 -5.52 42.75
C PHE A 523 -1.84 -6.36 42.07
N ARG A 524 -3.09 -6.22 42.54
CA ARG A 524 -4.28 -6.79 41.91
C ARG A 524 -5.08 -5.69 41.23
N ALA A 525 -5.41 -5.87 39.95
CA ALA A 525 -6.30 -4.97 39.23
C ALA A 525 -7.78 -5.20 39.61
N SER A 526 -8.55 -4.12 39.65
CA SER A 526 -10.00 -4.13 39.86
C SER A 526 -10.65 -2.94 39.13
N ARG A 527 -11.98 -2.85 39.16
CA ARG A 527 -12.74 -1.70 38.64
C ARG A 527 -13.81 -1.22 39.61
N CYS A 528 -14.02 0.08 39.68
CA CYS A 528 -15.13 0.71 40.41
C CYS A 528 -15.58 1.98 39.65
N ARG A 529 -16.89 2.21 39.52
CA ARG A 529 -17.48 3.34 38.77
C ARG A 529 -16.85 3.59 37.37
N GLY A 530 -16.51 2.52 36.66
CA GLY A 530 -15.89 2.56 35.33
C GLY A 530 -14.35 2.71 35.33
N PHE A 531 -13.76 3.30 36.38
CA PHE A 531 -12.32 3.44 36.53
C PHE A 531 -11.64 2.10 36.84
N ARG A 532 -10.41 1.92 36.34
CA ARG A 532 -9.51 0.84 36.76
C ARG A 532 -8.69 1.33 37.94
N TYR A 533 -8.48 0.47 38.92
CA TYR A 533 -7.57 0.73 40.03
C TYR A 533 -6.77 -0.53 40.38
N TRP A 534 -5.60 -0.33 40.97
CA TRP A 534 -4.67 -1.37 41.40
C TRP A 534 -4.53 -1.34 42.91
N VAL A 535 -4.52 -2.50 43.57
CA VAL A 535 -4.32 -2.58 45.03
C VAL A 535 -3.27 -3.59 45.39
N LYS A 536 -2.39 -3.21 46.33
CA LYS A 536 -1.41 -4.08 46.95
C LYS A 536 -1.61 -4.09 48.47
N ALA A 537 -1.73 -5.30 49.02
CA ALA A 537 -1.79 -5.51 50.47
C ALA A 537 -0.44 -5.13 51.13
N PRO A 538 -0.43 -4.71 52.41
CA PRO A 538 0.80 -4.43 53.13
C PRO A 538 1.68 -5.68 53.25
N ARG A 539 3.00 -5.50 53.35
CA ARG A 539 3.95 -6.63 53.37
C ARG A 539 3.74 -7.47 54.63
N GLY A 540 3.39 -8.75 54.44
CA GLY A 540 3.06 -9.69 55.52
C GLY A 540 1.61 -9.65 55.99
N GLY A 541 0.74 -8.81 55.42
CA GLY A 541 -0.68 -8.74 55.76
C GLY A 541 -1.55 -9.79 55.06
N ARG A 542 -2.75 -10.04 55.61
CA ARG A 542 -3.82 -10.82 54.96
C ARG A 542 -4.30 -10.17 53.66
N ALA A 543 -4.98 -10.96 52.83
CA ALA A 543 -5.64 -10.45 51.63
C ALA A 543 -6.77 -9.49 52.01
N LEU A 544 -6.82 -8.34 51.34
CA LEU A 544 -7.84 -7.30 51.58
C LEU A 544 -9.23 -7.80 51.14
N SER A 545 -10.19 -7.69 52.05
CA SER A 545 -11.59 -8.01 51.77
C SER A 545 -12.25 -6.95 50.89
N LEU A 546 -13.19 -7.37 50.05
CA LEU A 546 -13.99 -6.51 49.18
C LEU A 546 -15.45 -6.56 49.62
N LYS A 547 -16.04 -5.42 49.95
CA LYS A 547 -17.50 -5.31 50.15
C LYS A 547 -18.23 -5.57 48.81
N ASP A 548 -19.46 -6.10 48.89
CA ASP A 548 -20.23 -6.56 47.71
C ASP A 548 -20.36 -5.43 46.66
N PRO A 549 -19.94 -5.64 45.39
CA PRO A 549 -20.09 -4.66 44.30
C PRO A 549 -21.53 -4.18 44.04
N ARG A 550 -22.55 -4.89 44.54
CA ARG A 550 -23.97 -4.48 44.45
C ARG A 550 -24.34 -3.39 45.45
N THR A 551 -23.56 -3.19 46.52
CA THR A 551 -23.87 -2.20 47.55
C THR A 551 -23.68 -0.78 47.00
N PRO A 552 -24.68 0.11 47.08
CA PRO A 552 -24.55 1.49 46.59
C PRO A 552 -23.37 2.20 47.26
N CYS A 553 -22.52 2.85 46.47
CA CYS A 553 -21.31 3.49 47.01
C CYS A 553 -21.65 4.62 48.00
N SER A 554 -22.81 5.29 47.85
CA SER A 554 -23.33 6.25 48.83
C SER A 554 -23.62 5.61 50.19
N THR A 555 -24.20 4.41 50.21
CA THR A 555 -24.41 3.63 51.43
C THR A 555 -23.09 3.16 52.04
N LEU A 556 -22.13 2.73 51.22
CA LEU A 556 -20.79 2.36 51.69
C LEU A 556 -20.05 3.56 52.31
N ILE A 557 -20.07 4.72 51.63
CA ILE A 557 -19.48 5.97 52.10
C ILE A 557 -20.13 6.40 53.42
N ARG A 558 -21.47 6.43 53.51
CA ARG A 558 -22.20 6.78 54.74
C ARG A 558 -21.94 5.81 55.89
N ALA A 559 -21.90 4.51 55.65
CA ALA A 559 -21.59 3.52 56.70
C ALA A 559 -20.15 3.69 57.22
N VAL A 560 -19.20 3.96 56.32
CA VAL A 560 -17.79 4.16 56.65
C VAL A 560 -17.53 5.50 57.37
N ALA A 561 -18.20 6.58 56.97
CA ALA A 561 -18.13 7.88 57.64
C ALA A 561 -18.91 7.89 58.98
N GLY A 562 -20.02 7.16 59.07
CA GLY A 562 -20.86 7.01 60.26
C GLY A 562 -20.32 6.05 61.32
N GLY A 563 -19.02 5.74 61.30
CA GLY A 563 -18.36 4.98 62.37
C GLY A 563 -18.73 3.49 62.44
N ALA A 564 -19.34 2.88 61.42
CA ALA A 564 -19.58 1.45 61.42
C ALA A 564 -18.24 0.70 61.42
N ALA A 565 -17.93 0.06 62.55
CA ALA A 565 -16.60 -0.46 62.84
C ALA A 565 -16.06 -1.40 61.74
N PRO A 566 -14.74 -1.38 61.47
CA PRO A 566 -14.12 -2.47 60.71
C PRO A 566 -14.35 -3.77 61.48
N ASN A 567 -14.82 -4.83 60.80
CA ASN A 567 -15.23 -6.10 61.42
C ASN A 567 -14.26 -6.53 62.54
N GLU A 568 -14.79 -6.80 63.73
CA GLU A 568 -14.06 -7.12 64.98
C GLU A 568 -13.29 -8.46 64.97
N ALA A 569 -13.04 -9.03 63.78
CA ALA A 569 -12.42 -10.33 63.55
C ALA A 569 -10.88 -10.30 63.39
N ASP A 570 -10.26 -9.13 63.19
CA ASP A 570 -8.80 -8.96 63.17
C ASP A 570 -8.35 -8.21 64.44
N GLY A 571 -7.90 -8.96 65.46
CA GLY A 571 -7.52 -8.41 66.76
C GLY A 571 -6.17 -7.68 66.78
N GLY A 572 -6.10 -6.61 67.58
CA GLY A 572 -4.85 -6.16 68.22
C GLY A 572 -4.06 -5.02 67.56
N ARG A 573 -4.31 -4.62 66.32
CA ARG A 573 -3.71 -3.41 65.71
C ARG A 573 -4.65 -2.72 64.73
N ALA A 574 -4.88 -1.42 64.95
CA ALA A 574 -5.58 -0.57 63.99
C ALA A 574 -4.82 -0.53 62.66
N ALA A 575 -5.49 -0.90 61.56
CA ALA A 575 -4.86 -0.97 60.24
C ALA A 575 -4.50 0.44 59.72
N ALA A 576 -3.22 0.65 59.39
CA ALA A 576 -2.75 1.94 58.90
C ALA A 576 -3.42 2.33 57.57
N ALA A 577 -3.86 3.59 57.46
CA ALA A 577 -4.63 4.06 56.31
C ALA A 577 -3.87 3.88 54.97
N PRO A 578 -4.55 3.42 53.90
CA PRO A 578 -3.95 3.19 52.59
C PRO A 578 -3.32 4.44 51.99
N LEU A 579 -2.26 4.22 51.19
CA LEU A 579 -1.72 5.20 50.26
C LEU A 579 -2.58 5.22 49.00
N LEU A 580 -3.31 6.32 48.75
CA LEU A 580 -4.03 6.56 47.50
C LEU A 580 -3.17 7.39 46.55
N PHE A 581 -2.66 6.76 45.49
CA PHE A 581 -1.86 7.43 44.47
C PHE A 581 -2.70 7.93 43.28
N LEU A 582 -2.53 9.20 42.94
CA LEU A 582 -3.23 9.91 41.85
C LEU A 582 -2.20 10.49 40.86
N HIS A 583 -2.18 9.97 39.63
CA HIS A 583 -1.15 10.28 38.64
C HIS A 583 -1.44 11.54 37.80
N GLY A 584 -0.37 12.15 37.30
CA GLY A 584 -0.41 13.28 36.36
C GLY A 584 -0.69 12.88 34.91
N VAL A 585 -0.64 13.86 34.00
CA VAL A 585 -0.76 13.64 32.54
C VAL A 585 0.46 12.87 32.01
N GLY A 586 0.27 12.00 31.01
CA GLY A 586 1.36 11.35 30.30
C GLY A 586 1.02 9.91 29.90
N LEU A 587 1.87 8.95 30.26
CA LEU A 587 1.71 7.52 29.94
C LEU A 587 1.07 6.70 31.09
N GLY A 588 0.10 7.30 31.79
CA GLY A 588 -0.57 6.72 32.95
C GLY A 588 0.41 6.40 34.09
N LEU A 589 0.29 5.21 34.69
CA LEU A 589 1.16 4.76 35.80
C LEU A 589 2.61 4.42 35.38
N THR A 590 2.90 4.34 34.07
CA THR A 590 4.19 3.86 33.52
C THR A 590 5.44 4.55 34.08
N PRO A 591 5.58 5.90 34.04
CA PRO A 591 6.79 6.57 34.56
C PRO A 591 6.90 6.53 36.09
N TYR A 592 5.83 6.18 36.80
CA TYR A 592 5.80 6.17 38.26
C TYR A 592 6.28 4.84 38.86
N LEU A 593 6.53 3.79 38.07
CA LEU A 593 6.87 2.45 38.58
C LEU A 593 8.03 2.45 39.59
N HIS A 594 9.11 3.21 39.33
CA HIS A 594 10.23 3.35 40.28
C HIS A 594 9.85 4.10 41.56
N PHE A 595 9.06 5.18 41.45
CA PHE A 595 8.54 5.92 42.60
C PHE A 595 7.63 5.05 43.48
N LEU A 596 6.74 4.27 42.87
CA LEU A 596 5.82 3.38 43.57
C LEU A 596 6.54 2.21 44.25
N LEU A 597 7.64 1.72 43.68
CA LEU A 597 8.53 0.75 44.31
C LEU A 597 9.24 1.31 45.54
N GLU A 598 9.81 2.52 45.42
CA GLU A 598 10.50 3.19 46.53
C GLU A 598 9.52 3.58 47.65
N LEU A 599 8.36 4.15 47.31
CA LEU A 599 7.29 4.50 48.26
C LEU A 599 6.73 3.26 48.99
N GLY A 600 6.42 2.19 48.25
CA GLY A 600 5.98 0.92 48.83
C GLY A 600 7.07 0.18 49.62
N ALA A 601 8.33 0.57 49.48
CA ALA A 601 9.43 0.10 50.32
C ALA A 601 9.61 0.95 51.59
N ALA A 602 9.38 2.26 51.52
CA ALA A 602 9.43 3.17 52.67
C ALA A 602 8.22 3.01 53.62
N CYS A 603 7.04 2.68 53.09
CA CYS A 603 5.79 2.56 53.85
C CYS A 603 5.22 1.12 53.86
N PRO A 604 5.97 0.08 54.26
CA PRO A 604 5.62 -1.32 54.02
C PRO A 604 4.35 -1.81 54.75
N GLY A 605 3.93 -1.12 55.81
CA GLY A 605 2.74 -1.42 56.60
C GLY A 605 1.44 -0.76 56.12
N ARG A 606 1.49 0.16 55.14
CA ARG A 606 0.30 0.77 54.54
C ARG A 606 -0.09 0.02 53.26
N PRO A 607 -1.38 -0.32 53.03
CA PRO A 607 -1.84 -0.77 51.72
C PRO A 607 -1.58 0.30 50.65
N MET A 608 -1.40 -0.08 49.39
CA MET A 608 -1.29 0.87 48.27
C MET A 608 -2.47 0.73 47.30
N VAL A 609 -3.02 1.86 46.87
CA VAL A 609 -4.11 2.00 45.90
C VAL A 609 -3.64 2.93 44.79
N LEU A 610 -3.66 2.48 43.53
CA LEU A 610 -3.31 3.31 42.36
C LEU A 610 -4.55 3.46 41.49
N LEU A 611 -5.01 4.68 41.25
CA LEU A 611 -6.18 4.95 40.39
C LEU A 611 -5.71 5.34 38.97
N GLU A 612 -6.25 4.69 37.93
CA GLU A 612 -5.99 5.07 36.53
C GLU A 612 -7.00 6.14 36.06
N ALA A 613 -6.50 7.27 35.57
CA ALA A 613 -7.25 8.30 34.83
C ALA A 613 -6.92 8.17 33.32
N PRO A 614 -7.66 7.34 32.56
CA PRO A 614 -7.24 6.93 31.21
C PRO A 614 -7.30 8.06 30.18
N HIS A 615 -8.16 9.06 30.38
CA HIS A 615 -8.31 10.25 29.53
C HIS A 615 -7.17 11.27 29.64
N VAL A 616 -6.28 11.13 30.62
CA VAL A 616 -5.00 11.89 30.68
C VAL A 616 -3.77 11.01 30.44
N SER A 617 -3.99 9.77 29.97
CA SER A 617 -2.95 8.74 29.82
C SER A 617 -2.57 8.44 28.35
N VAL A 618 -3.01 9.26 27.38
CA VAL A 618 -2.86 9.07 25.91
C VAL A 618 -3.52 7.77 25.36
N GLY A 619 -4.14 6.97 26.24
CA GLY A 619 -4.85 5.74 25.91
C GLY A 619 -6.17 6.00 25.19
N LEU A 620 -6.67 4.99 24.48
CA LEU A 620 -7.85 5.10 23.60
C LEU A 620 -9.16 5.16 24.42
N THR A 621 -9.43 6.33 24.98
CA THR A 621 -10.63 6.65 25.76
C THR A 621 -11.61 7.47 24.90
N PRO A 622 -12.93 7.20 24.89
CA PRO A 622 -13.87 7.90 24.00
C PRO A 622 -13.93 9.42 24.19
N ARG A 623 -14.06 9.88 25.44
CA ARG A 623 -14.11 11.30 25.88
C ARG A 623 -13.36 11.47 27.19
N ALA A 624 -13.00 12.71 27.55
CA ALA A 624 -12.52 12.99 28.90
C ALA A 624 -13.67 13.00 29.93
N VAL A 625 -13.31 12.97 31.21
CA VAL A 625 -14.20 13.21 32.35
C VAL A 625 -13.56 14.26 33.27
N ALA A 626 -14.38 15.04 33.96
CA ALA A 626 -13.93 16.00 34.97
C ALA A 626 -13.16 15.31 36.11
N ALA A 627 -12.21 16.03 36.73
CA ALA A 627 -11.43 15.53 37.86
C ALA A 627 -12.32 15.13 39.06
N GLU A 628 -13.43 15.86 39.25
CA GLU A 628 -14.52 15.56 40.18
C GLU A 628 -15.04 14.12 40.06
N ALA A 629 -15.32 13.65 38.82
CA ALA A 629 -15.79 12.30 38.58
C ALA A 629 -14.74 11.22 38.92
N VAL A 630 -13.45 11.56 38.79
CA VAL A 630 -12.33 10.69 39.20
C VAL A 630 -12.23 10.63 40.73
N ALA A 631 -12.47 11.74 41.44
CA ALA A 631 -12.49 11.79 42.89
C ALA A 631 -13.67 11.01 43.49
N ILE A 632 -14.86 11.12 42.88
CA ILE A 632 -16.05 10.31 43.16
C ILE A 632 -15.80 8.81 42.87
N GLY A 633 -14.87 8.50 41.96
CA GLY A 633 -14.31 7.16 41.75
C GLY A 633 -13.37 6.73 42.88
N ALA A 634 -12.45 7.59 43.31
CA ALA A 634 -11.51 7.34 44.40
C ALA A 634 -12.21 7.04 45.74
N ALA A 635 -13.15 7.89 46.16
CA ALA A 635 -13.94 7.67 47.37
C ALA A 635 -14.72 6.35 47.33
N ALA A 636 -15.28 5.98 46.17
CA ALA A 636 -15.96 4.70 45.98
C ALA A 636 -15.01 3.48 46.00
N VAL A 637 -13.73 3.65 45.64
CA VAL A 637 -12.71 2.61 45.84
C VAL A 637 -12.40 2.45 47.32
N LEU A 638 -12.17 3.55 48.06
CA LEU A 638 -11.88 3.50 49.51
C LEU A 638 -13.02 2.84 50.29
N ALA A 639 -14.25 3.29 50.07
CA ALA A 639 -15.43 2.75 50.74
C ALA A 639 -15.72 1.28 50.40
N ARG A 640 -15.34 0.79 49.20
CA ARG A 640 -15.48 -0.63 48.81
C ARG A 640 -14.52 -1.56 49.55
N HIS A 641 -13.33 -1.07 49.93
CA HIS A 641 -12.41 -1.79 50.83
C HIS A 641 -12.71 -1.54 52.31
N GLY A 642 -13.65 -0.63 52.62
CA GLY A 642 -14.01 -0.28 53.99
C GLY A 642 -13.01 0.65 54.69
N TRP A 643 -12.13 1.33 53.96
CA TRP A 643 -11.20 2.31 54.53
C TRP A 643 -11.89 3.64 54.79
N ALA A 644 -11.90 4.08 56.06
CA ALA A 644 -12.46 5.36 56.48
C ALA A 644 -11.65 6.57 56.02
N GLN A 645 -10.33 6.43 55.95
CA GLN A 645 -9.42 7.47 55.47
C GLN A 645 -8.34 6.89 54.57
N ALA A 646 -7.71 7.74 53.78
CA ALA A 646 -6.50 7.46 53.01
C ALA A 646 -5.47 8.58 53.18
N ALA A 647 -4.21 8.21 53.02
CA ALA A 647 -3.11 9.12 52.77
C ALA A 647 -3.06 9.39 51.25
N VAL A 648 -3.42 10.60 50.84
CA VAL A 648 -3.49 10.97 49.41
C VAL A 648 -2.10 11.41 48.93
N VAL A 649 -1.61 10.81 47.86
CA VAL A 649 -0.35 11.17 47.20
C VAL A 649 -0.64 11.48 45.73
N ALA A 650 -0.56 12.75 45.36
CA ALA A 650 -0.99 13.24 44.05
C ALA A 650 0.13 14.00 43.33
N HIS A 651 0.28 13.78 42.02
CA HIS A 651 1.24 14.51 41.18
C HIS A 651 0.55 15.20 40.00
N SER A 652 0.92 16.46 39.73
CA SER A 652 0.44 17.21 38.55
C SER A 652 -1.09 17.14 38.43
N TYR A 653 -1.68 16.75 37.29
CA TYR A 653 -3.15 16.61 37.12
C TYR A 653 -3.85 15.80 38.23
N GLY A 654 -3.17 14.83 38.86
CA GLY A 654 -3.72 14.09 40.00
C GLY A 654 -4.08 14.99 41.19
N THR A 655 -3.50 16.18 41.30
CA THR A 655 -3.80 17.16 42.36
C THR A 655 -5.17 17.82 42.19
N PHE A 656 -5.72 17.91 40.97
CA PHE A 656 -7.13 18.30 40.78
C PHE A 656 -8.06 17.24 41.39
N VAL A 657 -7.75 15.96 41.18
CA VAL A 657 -8.51 14.84 41.76
C VAL A 657 -8.40 14.83 43.29
N ALA A 658 -7.24 15.20 43.85
CA ALA A 658 -7.09 15.41 45.29
C ALA A 658 -7.92 16.61 45.80
N SER A 659 -7.92 17.74 45.09
CA SER A 659 -8.73 18.92 45.41
C SER A 659 -10.24 18.61 45.46
N HIS A 660 -10.74 17.87 44.48
CA HIS A 660 -12.14 17.44 44.46
C HIS A 660 -12.44 16.39 45.55
N LEU A 661 -11.51 15.46 45.81
CA LEU A 661 -11.68 14.48 46.88
C LEU A 661 -11.76 15.16 48.26
N LEU A 662 -10.92 16.18 48.49
CA LEU A 662 -10.92 16.96 49.72
C LEU A 662 -12.21 17.77 49.91
N ARG A 663 -12.74 18.40 48.85
CA ARG A 663 -13.98 19.21 48.94
C ARG A 663 -15.26 18.38 49.02
N LEU A 664 -15.27 17.18 48.44
CA LEU A 664 -16.44 16.28 48.48
C LEU A 664 -16.42 15.30 49.67
N HIS A 665 -15.23 14.93 50.14
CA HIS A 665 -14.99 13.84 51.10
C HIS A 665 -13.78 14.16 52.02
N CYS A 666 -13.80 15.33 52.68
CA CYS A 666 -12.72 15.76 53.57
C CYS A 666 -12.47 14.75 54.71
N GLU A 667 -13.50 14.04 55.15
CA GLU A 667 -13.44 12.98 56.16
C GLU A 667 -12.49 11.84 55.77
N MET A 668 -12.32 11.61 54.46
CA MET A 668 -11.48 10.53 53.92
C MET A 668 -10.00 10.89 53.74
N VAL A 669 -9.59 12.14 54.01
CA VAL A 669 -8.21 12.59 53.81
C VAL A 669 -7.48 12.63 55.16
N GLN A 670 -6.71 11.58 55.48
CA GLN A 670 -5.87 11.56 56.69
C GLN A 670 -4.71 12.57 56.60
N ALA A 671 -4.08 12.61 55.44
CA ALA A 671 -2.92 13.43 55.13
C ALA A 671 -2.83 13.60 53.61
N MET A 672 -2.26 14.71 53.15
CA MET A 672 -2.20 15.02 51.71
C MET A 672 -0.79 15.42 51.26
N VAL A 673 -0.23 14.64 50.34
CA VAL A 673 1.02 14.93 49.65
C VAL A 673 0.68 15.39 48.25
N LEU A 674 1.08 16.61 47.90
CA LEU A 674 0.97 17.13 46.54
C LEU A 674 2.36 17.38 45.95
N ILE A 675 2.62 16.81 44.78
CA ILE A 675 3.88 16.95 44.04
C ILE A 675 3.60 17.75 42.77
N ASP A 676 4.33 18.85 42.60
CA ASP A 676 4.21 19.79 41.47
C ASP A 676 2.72 20.16 41.19
N PRO A 677 2.06 20.88 42.14
CA PRO A 677 0.62 20.90 42.29
C PRO A 677 -0.10 21.92 41.41
N VAL A 678 -0.40 21.55 40.17
CA VAL A 678 -1.18 22.37 39.21
C VAL A 678 -2.61 22.71 39.65
N ALA A 679 -3.14 22.08 40.71
CA ALA A 679 -4.39 22.50 41.35
C ALA A 679 -4.25 23.78 42.19
N MET A 680 -3.05 24.15 42.63
CA MET A 680 -2.85 25.35 43.44
C MET A 680 -2.73 26.59 42.55
N LEU A 681 -3.55 27.61 42.84
CA LEU A 681 -3.62 28.86 42.08
C LEU A 681 -3.92 28.66 40.58
N THR A 682 -4.91 27.82 40.25
CA THR A 682 -5.42 27.61 38.88
C THR A 682 -5.94 28.86 38.19
N CYS A 683 -6.26 29.91 38.95
CA CYS A 683 -6.55 31.24 38.46
C CYS A 683 -5.36 31.89 37.76
N HIS A 684 -4.12 31.51 38.11
CA HIS A 684 -2.92 32.10 37.52
C HIS A 684 -2.73 31.60 36.08
N PRO A 685 -2.48 32.51 35.10
CA PRO A 685 -2.50 32.14 33.68
C PRO A 685 -1.43 31.12 33.28
N GLN A 686 -0.33 31.00 34.04
CA GLN A 686 0.84 30.16 33.74
C GLN A 686 0.52 28.72 33.33
N LEU A 687 -0.45 28.07 33.99
CA LEU A 687 -0.83 26.69 33.70
C LEU A 687 -1.35 26.56 32.26
N LEU A 688 -2.32 27.40 31.89
CA LEU A 688 -2.94 27.37 30.55
C LEU A 688 -2.01 27.95 29.51
N SER A 689 -1.36 29.08 29.79
CA SER A 689 -0.44 29.73 28.83
C SER A 689 0.65 28.77 28.41
N THR A 690 1.18 27.96 29.33
CA THR A 690 2.30 27.05 29.06
C THR A 690 1.88 25.66 28.61
N PHE A 691 0.75 25.10 29.08
CA PHE A 691 0.29 23.77 28.65
C PHE A 691 -0.54 23.80 27.35
N VAL A 692 -1.40 24.80 27.21
CA VAL A 692 -2.43 24.89 26.15
C VAL A 692 -2.00 25.84 25.03
N TYR A 693 -1.45 27.01 25.35
CA TYR A 693 -1.19 28.07 24.35
C TYR A 693 0.25 28.12 23.82
N LYS A 694 1.28 27.79 24.63
CA LYS A 694 2.70 27.84 24.23
C LYS A 694 2.98 26.97 22.99
N PRO A 695 3.57 27.54 21.92
CA PRO A 695 4.05 26.78 20.76
C PRO A 695 5.30 25.95 21.15
N PRO A 696 5.67 24.92 20.37
CA PRO A 696 6.84 24.11 20.70
C PRO A 696 8.12 24.90 20.43
N ASP A 697 9.03 24.94 21.42
CA ASP A 697 10.35 25.55 21.23
C ASP A 697 11.27 24.60 20.45
N VAL A 698 11.36 24.84 19.15
CA VAL A 698 12.24 24.10 18.23
C VAL A 698 13.73 24.38 18.44
N GLY A 699 14.11 25.42 19.18
CA GLY A 699 15.51 25.74 19.48
C GLY A 699 16.14 24.85 20.56
N SER A 700 15.32 24.33 21.49
CA SER A 700 15.80 23.62 22.68
C SER A 700 15.93 22.09 22.52
N LEU A 701 15.62 21.54 21.35
CA LEU A 701 15.50 20.09 21.07
C LEU A 701 16.72 19.24 21.44
N GLY A 702 17.92 19.82 21.52
CA GLY A 702 19.14 19.12 21.94
C GLY A 702 19.31 18.95 23.47
N SER A 703 18.42 19.53 24.28
CA SER A 703 18.52 19.52 25.75
C SER A 703 17.51 18.57 26.41
N LEU A 704 17.84 18.04 27.59
CA LEU A 704 16.90 17.21 28.37
C LEU A 704 15.60 17.97 28.73
N LEU A 705 15.68 19.29 28.93
CA LEU A 705 14.51 20.16 29.14
C LEU A 705 13.67 20.25 27.88
N GLY A 706 14.27 20.50 26.70
CA GLY A 706 13.57 20.53 25.42
C GLY A 706 12.94 19.20 25.03
N VAL A 707 13.51 18.06 25.44
CA VAL A 707 12.88 16.73 25.29
C VAL A 707 11.64 16.61 26.19
N VAL A 708 11.70 17.04 27.45
CA VAL A 708 10.54 17.07 28.35
C VAL A 708 9.45 18.01 27.83
N ASP A 709 9.82 19.20 27.33
CA ASP A 709 8.87 20.15 26.72
C ASP A 709 8.26 19.63 25.43
N SER A 710 9.03 18.90 24.63
CA SER A 710 8.51 18.18 23.46
C SER A 710 7.47 17.15 23.87
N PHE A 711 7.74 16.30 24.87
CA PHE A 711 6.74 15.35 25.38
C PHE A 711 5.51 16.06 25.96
N ARG A 712 5.69 17.14 26.74
CA ARG A 712 4.61 17.98 27.28
C ARG A 712 3.69 18.50 26.17
N TYR A 713 4.26 19.04 25.10
CA TYR A 713 3.52 19.49 23.92
C TYR A 713 2.85 18.34 23.17
N LEU A 714 3.55 17.22 22.92
CA LEU A 714 2.97 16.05 22.26
C LEU A 714 1.74 15.52 23.02
N PHE A 715 1.78 15.53 24.36
CA PHE A 715 0.67 15.13 25.22
C PHE A 715 -0.45 16.18 25.27
N SER A 716 -0.17 17.48 25.39
CA SER A 716 -1.22 18.50 25.45
C SER A 716 -2.04 18.59 24.16
N ARG A 717 -1.45 18.21 23.01
CA ARG A 717 -2.16 18.07 21.73
C ARG A 717 -2.74 16.68 21.46
N ASP A 718 -2.90 15.81 22.46
CA ASP A 718 -3.77 14.62 22.33
C ASP A 718 -5.25 15.02 22.43
N LEU A 719 -6.14 14.34 21.69
CA LEU A 719 -7.55 14.69 21.63
C LEU A 719 -8.28 14.57 22.98
N THR A 720 -7.92 13.59 23.81
CA THR A 720 -8.56 13.39 25.12
C THR A 720 -8.00 14.33 26.18
N ILE A 721 -6.69 14.61 26.14
CA ILE A 721 -6.05 15.58 27.03
C ILE A 721 -6.52 17.00 26.69
N ALA A 722 -6.54 17.38 25.40
CA ALA A 722 -7.08 18.65 24.94
C ALA A 722 -8.55 18.82 25.37
N HIS A 723 -9.40 17.80 25.18
CA HIS A 723 -10.79 17.84 25.66
C HIS A 723 -10.89 17.95 27.19
N ALA A 724 -9.98 17.34 27.96
CA ALA A 724 -9.96 17.51 29.42
C ALA A 724 -9.70 18.99 29.79
N PHE A 725 -8.61 19.57 29.30
CA PHE A 725 -8.21 20.94 29.64
C PHE A 725 -9.09 22.03 28.99
N CYS A 726 -9.71 21.77 27.85
CA CYS A 726 -10.49 22.76 27.10
C CYS A 726 -12.02 22.58 27.20
N ARG A 727 -12.53 21.51 27.83
CA ARG A 727 -13.99 21.29 28.02
C ARG A 727 -14.39 20.78 29.40
N GLN A 728 -13.44 20.43 30.28
CA GLN A 728 -13.73 19.91 31.63
C GLN A 728 -12.98 20.65 32.75
N PHE A 729 -11.84 21.29 32.45
CA PHE A 729 -11.10 22.12 33.40
C PHE A 729 -11.69 23.53 33.51
N VAL A 730 -12.11 23.89 34.72
CA VAL A 730 -12.75 25.17 35.04
C VAL A 730 -12.05 25.70 36.29
N TRP A 731 -11.29 26.79 36.15
CA TRP A 731 -10.23 27.16 37.10
C TRP A 731 -10.72 27.19 38.56
N HIS A 732 -11.86 27.81 38.85
CA HIS A 732 -12.42 27.90 40.20
C HIS A 732 -12.93 26.55 40.73
N ARG A 733 -13.49 25.69 39.86
CA ARG A 733 -13.93 24.33 40.25
C ARG A 733 -12.75 23.40 40.49
N ASP A 734 -11.62 23.59 39.84
CA ASP A 734 -10.44 22.74 39.98
C ASP A 734 -9.38 23.29 40.95
N CYS A 735 -9.52 24.54 41.40
CA CYS A 735 -8.61 25.18 42.35
C CYS A 735 -8.53 24.42 43.67
N LEU A 736 -7.34 24.42 44.28
CA LEU A 736 -7.10 24.10 45.67
C LEU A 736 -6.39 25.31 46.30
N TRP A 737 -7.09 26.00 47.20
CA TRP A 737 -6.52 27.15 47.88
C TRP A 737 -5.68 26.69 49.08
N PRO A 738 -4.57 27.38 49.43
CA PRO A 738 -3.75 26.99 50.59
C PRO A 738 -4.50 26.96 51.93
N GLN A 739 -5.53 27.79 52.08
CA GLN A 739 -6.42 27.85 53.25
C GLN A 739 -7.24 26.56 53.44
N ASP A 740 -7.53 25.84 52.35
CA ASP A 740 -8.37 24.64 52.38
C ASP A 740 -7.54 23.37 52.69
N LEU A 741 -6.22 23.47 52.82
CA LEU A 741 -5.33 22.32 53.03
C LEU A 741 -5.49 21.69 54.43
N PRO A 742 -5.44 20.34 54.55
CA PRO A 742 -5.30 19.69 55.85
C PRO A 742 -3.99 20.10 56.54
N PRO A 743 -3.94 20.24 57.89
CA PRO A 743 -2.70 20.53 58.60
C PRO A 743 -1.58 19.50 58.34
N ALA A 744 -1.96 18.21 58.21
CA ALA A 744 -1.06 17.13 57.81
C ALA A 744 -0.83 17.09 56.28
N SER A 745 -0.28 18.18 55.74
CA SER A 745 0.05 18.30 54.31
C SER A 745 1.54 18.42 54.04
N LEU A 746 1.98 17.86 52.90
CA LEU A 746 3.30 18.04 52.30
C LEU A 746 3.17 18.55 50.88
N LEU A 747 3.78 19.69 50.59
CA LEU A 747 3.89 20.27 49.26
C LEU A 747 5.31 20.13 48.75
N VAL A 748 5.47 19.45 47.62
CA VAL A 748 6.72 19.31 46.90
C VAL A 748 6.66 20.20 45.67
N LEU A 749 7.54 21.20 45.60
CA LEU A 749 7.51 22.26 44.59
C LEU A 749 8.81 22.32 43.78
N ALA A 750 8.73 22.04 42.48
CA ALA A 750 9.75 22.48 41.54
C ALA A 750 9.84 24.02 41.50
N ALA A 751 11.03 24.57 41.71
CA ALA A 751 11.27 26.02 41.69
C ALA A 751 11.44 26.57 40.27
N ARG A 752 11.65 25.69 39.28
CA ARG A 752 11.60 25.99 37.83
C ARG A 752 10.41 25.27 37.19
N ASP A 753 9.27 25.29 37.87
CA ASP A 753 8.02 24.74 37.34
C ASP A 753 7.40 25.74 36.36
N ASP A 754 7.25 25.31 35.12
CA ASP A 754 6.64 26.08 34.03
C ASP A 754 5.09 26.04 34.07
N LEU A 755 4.48 25.20 34.91
CA LEU A 755 3.02 25.03 35.03
C LEU A 755 2.48 25.58 36.35
N VAL A 756 3.25 25.46 37.44
CA VAL A 756 2.86 25.91 38.79
C VAL A 756 3.59 27.22 39.13
N PRO A 757 2.90 28.25 39.63
CA PRO A 757 3.55 29.47 40.14
C PRO A 757 4.16 29.22 41.53
N SER A 758 5.14 28.32 41.62
CA SER A 758 5.68 27.81 42.89
C SER A 758 6.14 28.90 43.86
N ALA A 759 6.75 29.98 43.37
CA ALA A 759 7.17 31.12 44.20
C ALA A 759 5.98 31.86 44.84
N LEU A 760 4.85 31.96 44.12
CA LEU A 760 3.62 32.60 44.61
C LEU A 760 2.83 31.68 45.54
N VAL A 761 2.83 30.36 45.28
CA VAL A 761 2.30 29.36 46.21
C VAL A 761 3.04 29.42 47.55
N LEU A 762 4.38 29.50 47.52
CA LEU A 762 5.22 29.70 48.70
C LEU A 762 4.90 31.00 49.45
N ALA A 763 4.81 32.13 48.73
CA ALA A 763 4.49 33.42 49.32
C ALA A 763 3.10 33.44 49.98
N HIS A 764 2.09 32.84 49.33
CA HIS A 764 0.73 32.79 49.87
C HIS A 764 0.64 31.87 51.11
N LEU A 765 1.31 30.72 51.12
CA LEU A 765 1.43 29.85 52.32
C LEU A 765 2.10 30.58 53.49
N ALA A 766 3.15 31.35 53.22
CA ALA A 766 3.88 32.12 54.23
C ALA A 766 3.02 33.26 54.79
N ALA A 767 2.31 34.01 53.93
CA ALA A 767 1.38 35.07 54.35
C ALA A 767 0.23 34.54 55.22
N LEU A 768 -0.21 33.30 54.99
CA LEU A 768 -1.25 32.62 55.78
C LEU A 768 -0.72 31.93 57.04
N GLY A 769 0.60 31.82 57.23
CA GLY A 769 1.21 31.08 58.34
C GLY A 769 0.87 29.57 58.34
N HIS A 770 0.53 28.98 57.19
CA HIS A 770 -0.08 27.65 57.13
C HIS A 770 0.93 26.54 57.54
N PRO A 771 0.57 25.60 58.45
CA PRO A 771 1.50 24.60 59.01
C PRO A 771 1.90 23.45 58.05
N ALA A 772 1.71 23.60 56.74
CA ALA A 772 2.05 22.56 55.78
C ALA A 772 3.57 22.41 55.65
N ARG A 773 4.05 21.16 55.57
CA ARG A 773 5.43 20.89 55.22
C ARG A 773 5.67 21.27 53.76
N VAL A 774 6.80 21.90 53.49
CA VAL A 774 7.20 22.34 52.15
C VAL A 774 8.60 21.86 51.86
N ASN A 775 8.80 21.24 50.69
CA ASN A 775 10.13 20.91 50.17
C ASN A 775 10.25 21.41 48.73
N SER A 776 11.26 22.22 48.45
CA SER A 776 11.50 22.82 47.13
C SER A 776 12.78 22.28 46.48
N SER A 777 12.81 22.28 45.15
CA SER A 777 13.96 21.81 44.36
C SER A 777 14.25 22.74 43.19
N PRO A 778 15.53 22.98 42.82
CA PRO A 778 15.89 23.80 41.66
C PRO A 778 15.55 23.15 40.30
N ALA A 779 14.94 21.96 40.29
CA ALA A 779 14.47 21.28 39.10
C ALA A 779 13.13 21.86 38.57
N GLY A 780 12.70 21.37 37.41
CA GLY A 780 11.39 21.67 36.82
C GLY A 780 10.35 20.56 37.05
N HIS A 781 9.14 20.79 36.54
CA HIS A 781 7.95 19.96 36.71
C HIS A 781 8.20 18.46 36.47
N GLY A 782 7.81 17.60 37.41
CA GLY A 782 7.89 16.14 37.30
C GLY A 782 9.30 15.55 37.34
N ALA A 783 10.35 16.34 37.59
CA ALA A 783 11.74 15.90 37.48
C ALA A 783 12.14 14.74 38.43
N PHE A 784 11.37 14.48 39.50
CA PHE A 784 11.57 13.32 40.38
C PHE A 784 11.38 11.97 39.67
N LEU A 785 10.64 11.93 38.57
CA LEU A 785 10.46 10.72 37.76
C LEU A 785 11.81 10.24 37.18
N LEU A 786 12.71 11.17 36.86
CA LEU A 786 14.03 10.89 36.29
C LEU A 786 15.15 10.99 37.36
N ASN A 787 15.08 11.96 38.27
CA ASN A 787 16.12 12.21 39.27
C ASN A 787 15.93 11.32 40.52
N THR A 788 16.68 10.21 40.58
CA THR A 788 16.69 9.26 41.71
C THR A 788 17.05 9.89 43.07
N ALA A 789 17.93 10.89 43.13
CA ALA A 789 18.29 11.53 44.41
C ALA A 789 17.13 12.39 44.94
N TRP A 790 16.49 13.17 44.05
CA TRP A 790 15.32 13.97 44.38
C TRP A 790 14.12 13.09 44.77
N ARG A 791 13.88 12.01 44.01
CA ARG A 791 12.82 11.02 44.29
C ARG A 791 12.95 10.37 45.67
N LYS A 792 14.16 9.93 46.04
CA LYS A 792 14.41 9.33 47.36
C LYS A 792 14.17 10.32 48.51
N ARG A 793 14.50 11.60 48.32
CA ARG A 793 14.21 12.66 49.30
C ARG A 793 12.69 12.83 49.48
N ILE A 794 11.95 12.98 48.39
CA ILE A 794 10.48 13.05 48.41
C ILE A 794 9.88 11.83 49.14
N VAL A 795 10.34 10.61 48.85
CA VAL A 795 9.84 9.39 49.52
C VAL A 795 10.12 9.40 51.04
N ALA A 796 11.24 9.99 51.49
CA ALA A 796 11.52 10.17 52.91
C ALA A 796 10.61 11.25 53.55
N ASP A 797 10.42 12.40 52.91
CA ASP A 797 9.56 13.48 53.40
C ASP A 797 8.09 13.03 53.49
N ILE A 798 7.62 12.26 52.50
CA ILE A 798 6.31 11.59 52.50
C ILE A 798 6.19 10.73 53.74
N ARG A 799 7.16 9.85 54.02
CA ARG A 799 7.11 8.99 55.20
C ARG A 799 7.01 9.81 56.49
N LEU A 800 7.83 10.84 56.66
CA LEU A 800 7.80 11.70 57.86
C LEU A 800 6.41 12.34 58.06
N THR A 801 5.84 12.91 57.00
CA THR A 801 4.49 13.51 57.02
C THR A 801 3.40 12.49 57.37
N LEU A 802 3.56 11.23 56.95
CA LEU A 802 2.60 10.16 57.20
C LEU A 802 2.76 9.48 58.58
N ASP A 803 3.97 9.49 59.14
CA ASP A 803 4.23 9.03 60.50
C ASP A 803 3.71 10.10 61.50
N GLU A 804 3.89 11.39 61.20
CA GLU A 804 3.34 12.52 61.98
C GLU A 804 1.81 12.64 61.88
N GLY A 805 1.23 12.53 60.68
CA GLY A 805 -0.22 12.54 60.49
C GLY A 805 -0.92 11.38 61.20
N ALA A 806 -0.25 10.22 61.31
CA ALA A 806 -0.74 9.10 62.12
C ALA A 806 -0.68 9.41 63.64
N ALA A 807 0.41 10.01 64.13
CA ALA A 807 0.53 10.42 65.53
C ALA A 807 -0.53 11.47 65.92
N ALA A 808 -0.76 12.47 65.07
CA ALA A 808 -1.79 13.49 65.28
C ALA A 808 -3.21 12.90 65.29
N ALA A 809 -3.50 11.93 64.41
CA ALA A 809 -4.79 11.23 64.41
C ALA A 809 -5.02 10.41 65.69
N VAL A 810 -3.98 9.73 66.21
CA VAL A 810 -4.05 8.99 67.49
C VAL A 810 -4.25 9.94 68.67
N ALA A 811 -3.53 11.07 68.71
CA ALA A 811 -3.71 12.07 69.76
C ALA A 811 -5.12 12.67 69.76
N LYS A 812 -5.68 12.98 68.57
CA LYS A 812 -7.06 13.47 68.44
C LYS A 812 -8.09 12.42 68.86
N ALA A 813 -7.85 11.14 68.57
CA ALA A 813 -8.73 10.05 69.01
C ALA A 813 -8.72 9.86 70.53
N ALA A 814 -7.55 9.99 71.17
CA ALA A 814 -7.42 9.91 72.64
C ALA A 814 -8.08 11.11 73.35
N LEU A 815 -8.00 12.31 72.78
CA LEU A 815 -8.65 13.51 73.32
C LEU A 815 -10.17 13.54 73.07
N GLY A 816 -10.66 12.81 72.07
CA GLY A 816 -12.09 12.69 71.74
C GLY A 816 -12.85 11.60 72.51
N GLN A 817 -12.25 11.03 73.56
CA GLN A 817 -12.85 10.01 74.44
C GLN A 817 -12.89 10.42 75.92
N GLY A 818 -12.72 11.73 76.20
CA GLY A 818 -12.89 12.34 77.53
C GLY A 818 -14.17 13.15 77.64
#